data_AF-A0A0F3MPC5-F1
#
_entry.id   AF-A0A0F3MPC5-F1
#
_cell.length_a   1.000
_cell.length_b   1.000
_cell.length_c   1.000
_cell.angle_alpha   90.00
_cell.angle_beta   90.00
_cell.angle_gamma   90.00
#
_symmetry.space_group_name_H-M   'P 1'
#
loop_
_entity.id
_entity.type
_entity.pdbx_description
1 polymer ?
#
loop_
_entity_poly.entity_id
_entity_poly.type
_entity_poly.pdbx_seq_one_letter_code
_entity_poly.pdbx_strand_id
1 'polypeptide(L)'
;MDNKQSLNHISIESKLINTDQNNNQQHLSDQQLSYGESIANLQDVQQSVCNLINEHFQKTDIDKLRKQYSTDNHLLDKLVTRLYSQLNANSNSKFFDSLIAISRQSAEAKQGIMHFRYKNQPILGSSKTSEVIVRDCRLQSDSNLETIIPIDKKPGEIPEHWLAVIANQARACCEFANMYLDQDSALHAKDSIVNLLKASKDRMMQKHIAEKELETISLKFNEQSLKVLKKYNNSAIPVSKDNIALIRDYSNFNDDHEHVVTISSEIDTSAKYPVIASMIAAPLSKNILQEYFQIANSKLEHNENIVDSTLKQQKAPLWFQKLSTLEQDLIIKQFEKITDNKHMLPTSLRNLPGLKNAYLEVRGISEDKQLLNSHLECRSGTLAQFSYSDKNEACRITNLNFKRAVELFDKHKVNIECLNTEFSSKRGILHNCMAAVMTEERRICNLMHKGIKSVEDGKSKQQLANLNIIATNNAATNYKNQALDTIAARSNTKKGNKISWITCKSGKDRTGIVAANNFITQLCNSIKQDNSKIAHSVMMSNHSEFLAGHHGCSRGTAGLKASGVFAGLKGHILSPYKNRMTPSAIANTNYIHFNSTWRKIANSISNIKKAIISSIKTIANIAFPRKHKDDNLEIQKGQNYKNNLNLYQDIQQQLDKKIVPNLKNHNMKISNDQYCNTPLNLRKKSILKTRF
;
A
#
# COMPACT_ATOMS: atom_id res chain seq x y z
N MET A 1 -21.44 46.55 18.05
CA MET A 1 -22.10 45.31 18.50
C MET A 1 -21.21 44.16 18.09
N ASP A 2 -20.53 43.61 19.09
CA ASP A 2 -19.35 42.76 18.97
C ASP A 2 -19.69 41.34 18.48
N ASN A 3 -18.93 40.88 17.49
CA ASN A 3 -18.83 39.45 17.12
C ASN A 3 -17.36 39.11 16.84
N LYS A 4 -16.53 39.24 17.88
CA LYS A 4 -15.15 38.72 17.92
C LYS A 4 -15.14 37.43 18.75
N GLN A 5 -15.64 36.30 18.21
CA GLN A 5 -15.45 34.99 18.89
C GLN A 5 -15.55 33.72 18.02
N SER A 6 -15.44 33.79 16.68
CA SER A 6 -15.61 32.58 15.82
C SER A 6 -14.46 32.30 14.82
N LEU A 7 -13.20 32.53 15.18
CA LEU A 7 -12.05 32.30 14.28
C LEU A 7 -10.95 31.35 14.82
N ASN A 8 -11.24 30.52 15.82
CA ASN A 8 -10.26 29.56 16.37
C ASN A 8 -10.06 28.26 15.56
N HIS A 9 -10.71 28.08 14.41
CA HIS A 9 -10.76 26.76 13.74
C HIS A 9 -10.19 26.68 12.32
N ILE A 10 -9.58 27.77 11.81
CA ILE A 10 -8.68 27.72 10.65
C ILE A 10 -7.44 28.54 11.00
N SER A 11 -6.60 28.02 11.89
CA SER A 11 -5.26 28.56 12.13
C SER A 11 -4.32 28.10 11.00
N ILE A 12 -4.55 28.58 9.79
CA ILE A 12 -3.55 28.67 8.73
C ILE A 12 -3.44 30.16 8.35
N GLU A 13 -3.08 31.00 9.32
CA GLU A 13 -2.56 32.33 9.01
C GLU A 13 -1.57 32.76 10.12
N SER A 14 -0.39 33.23 9.69
CA SER A 14 0.73 33.83 10.46
C SER A 14 1.87 32.97 11.06
N LYS A 15 2.36 31.94 10.36
CA LYS A 15 3.77 31.49 10.50
C LYS A 15 4.51 31.22 9.18
N LEU A 16 4.02 31.81 8.09
CA LEU A 16 4.77 31.91 6.85
C LEU A 16 5.46 33.27 6.86
N ILE A 17 6.79 33.27 6.78
CA ILE A 17 7.73 34.39 6.83
C ILE A 17 8.19 34.73 8.26
N ASN A 18 9.17 33.97 8.75
CA ASN A 18 10.42 34.54 9.23
C ASN A 18 11.54 33.52 9.00
N THR A 19 12.55 33.97 8.27
CA THR A 19 13.84 33.30 8.07
C THR A 19 14.65 33.42 9.34
N ASP A 20 14.92 32.30 10.01
CA ASP A 20 16.10 32.16 10.86
C ASP A 20 16.83 30.88 10.43
N GLN A 21 17.85 31.10 9.59
CA GLN A 21 18.99 30.21 9.48
C GLN A 21 19.92 30.53 10.65
N ASN A 22 20.11 29.60 11.58
CA ASN A 22 21.42 29.17 12.08
C ASN A 22 21.28 28.41 13.41
N ASN A 23 22.23 27.48 13.59
CA ASN A 23 22.55 26.68 14.78
C ASN A 23 21.71 25.42 15.03
N ASN A 24 22.10 24.33 14.37
CA ASN A 24 21.91 22.97 14.88
C ASN A 24 23.17 22.13 14.57
N GLN A 25 24.23 22.36 15.35
CA GLN A 25 25.37 21.45 15.47
C GLN A 25 25.83 21.47 16.94
N GLN A 26 25.09 20.79 17.81
CA GLN A 26 25.54 20.27 19.12
C GLN A 26 24.30 19.83 19.92
N HIS A 27 23.78 18.62 19.67
CA HIS A 27 22.86 17.95 20.61
C HIS A 27 22.69 16.45 20.31
N LEU A 28 23.73 15.76 19.87
CA LEU A 28 23.67 14.32 19.53
C LEU A 28 24.25 13.38 20.60
N SER A 29 24.69 13.89 21.76
CA SER A 29 25.29 13.03 22.81
C SER A 29 24.37 12.70 24.00
N ASP A 30 23.24 13.38 24.21
CA ASP A 30 22.49 13.26 25.49
C ASP A 30 21.04 12.77 25.38
N GLN A 31 20.60 12.18 24.25
CA GLN A 31 19.39 11.34 24.25
C GLN A 31 19.72 9.93 24.78
N GLN A 32 20.28 9.86 25.98
CA GLN A 32 20.11 8.68 26.82
C GLN A 32 18.63 8.63 27.20
N LEU A 33 17.99 7.52 26.82
CA LEU A 33 16.64 7.10 27.21
C LEU A 33 16.28 7.63 28.61
N SER A 34 15.43 8.65 28.70
CA SER A 34 14.79 8.99 29.97
C SER A 34 13.89 7.81 30.34
N TYR A 35 14.41 6.94 31.20
CA TYR A 35 13.67 5.85 31.83
C TYR A 35 12.56 6.47 32.69
N GLY A 36 11.36 6.58 32.14
CA GLY A 36 10.20 7.12 32.87
C GLY A 36 8.94 7.40 32.04
N GLU A 37 9.05 7.56 30.71
CA GLU A 37 7.84 7.76 29.89
C GLU A 37 7.10 6.43 29.66
N SER A 38 5.83 6.38 30.07
CA SER A 38 4.95 5.23 29.81
C SER A 38 4.76 5.02 28.30
N ILE A 39 5.02 3.80 27.83
CA ILE A 39 4.77 3.41 26.43
C ILE A 39 3.31 3.04 26.29
N ALA A 40 2.61 3.67 25.33
CA ALA A 40 1.19 3.41 25.13
C ALA A 40 0.94 1.97 24.67
N ASN A 41 -0.02 1.30 25.33
CA ASN A 41 -0.48 -0.05 25.04
C ASN A 41 -1.83 -0.04 24.29
N LEU A 42 -2.39 -1.23 24.05
CA LEU A 42 -3.68 -1.38 23.36
C LEU A 42 -4.85 -0.66 24.05
N GLN A 43 -4.93 -0.76 25.38
CA GLN A 43 -6.01 -0.16 26.16
C GLN A 43 -5.91 1.36 26.14
N ASP A 44 -4.70 1.91 26.25
CA ASP A 44 -4.46 3.36 26.17
C ASP A 44 -4.98 3.91 24.83
N VAL A 45 -4.61 3.27 23.72
CA VAL A 45 -5.04 3.69 22.38
C VAL A 45 -6.54 3.54 22.20
N GLN A 46 -7.12 2.41 22.64
CA GLN A 46 -8.57 2.17 22.55
C GLN A 46 -9.37 3.21 23.35
N GLN A 47 -8.98 3.47 24.59
CA GLN A 47 -9.64 4.45 25.45
C GLN A 47 -9.52 5.87 24.87
N SER A 48 -8.35 6.20 24.30
CA SER A 48 -8.13 7.48 23.64
C SER A 48 -9.07 7.70 22.46
N VAL A 49 -9.30 6.66 21.65
CA VAL A 49 -10.29 6.72 20.57
C VAL A 49 -11.71 6.93 21.11
N CYS A 50 -12.12 6.21 22.15
CA CYS A 50 -13.44 6.39 22.75
C CYS A 50 -13.65 7.83 23.24
N ASN A 51 -12.66 8.40 23.93
CA ASN A 51 -12.71 9.77 24.43
C ASN A 51 -12.81 10.79 23.29
N LEU A 52 -11.99 10.61 22.24
CA LEU A 52 -11.99 11.47 21.06
C LEU A 52 -13.34 11.46 20.33
N ILE A 53 -13.95 10.29 20.16
CA ILE A 53 -15.27 10.17 19.52
C ILE A 53 -16.34 10.89 20.33
N ASN A 54 -16.36 10.68 21.65
CA ASN A 54 -17.31 11.35 22.54
C ASN A 54 -17.15 12.88 22.48
N GLU A 55 -15.91 13.38 22.53
CA GLU A 55 -15.60 14.80 22.38
C GLU A 55 -16.08 15.35 21.03
N HIS A 56 -15.86 14.61 19.95
CA HIS A 56 -16.29 15.02 18.61
C HIS A 56 -17.80 15.18 18.54
N PHE A 57 -18.58 14.17 18.96
CA PHE A 57 -20.05 14.23 18.95
C PHE A 57 -20.66 15.25 19.92
N GLN A 58 -19.92 15.72 20.93
CA GLN A 58 -20.33 16.86 21.75
C GLN A 58 -20.20 18.19 21.01
N LYS A 59 -19.20 18.31 20.12
CA LYS A 59 -18.91 19.54 19.37
C LYS A 59 -19.72 19.63 18.07
N THR A 60 -20.04 18.50 17.46
CA THR A 60 -20.66 18.45 16.12
C THR A 60 -22.02 17.75 16.12
N ASP A 61 -22.96 18.34 15.40
CA ASP A 61 -24.25 17.76 15.03
C ASP A 61 -24.48 18.00 13.52
N ILE A 62 -25.52 17.38 12.94
CA ILE A 62 -25.76 17.44 11.49
C ILE A 62 -25.95 18.89 11.01
N ASP A 63 -26.65 19.74 11.77
CA ASP A 63 -26.93 21.11 11.33
C ASP A 63 -25.68 22.00 11.40
N LYS A 64 -24.85 21.84 12.44
CA LYS A 64 -23.52 22.47 12.50
C LYS A 64 -22.63 22.00 11.36
N LEU A 65 -22.63 20.71 11.07
CA LEU A 65 -21.86 20.15 9.95
C LEU A 65 -22.30 20.77 8.61
N ARG A 66 -23.61 20.88 8.33
CA ARG A 66 -24.13 21.53 7.11
C ARG A 66 -23.68 22.98 6.97
N LYS A 67 -23.78 23.75 8.06
CA LYS A 67 -23.36 25.15 8.09
C LYS A 67 -21.86 25.28 7.82
N GLN A 68 -21.06 24.42 8.43
CA GLN A 68 -19.61 24.42 8.26
C GLN A 68 -19.22 23.96 6.85
N TYR A 69 -19.86 22.92 6.33
CA TYR A 69 -19.64 22.37 4.99
C TYR A 69 -19.68 23.44 3.89
N SER A 70 -20.74 24.25 3.90
CA SER A 70 -20.94 25.31 2.90
C SER A 70 -19.81 26.35 2.94
N THR A 71 -19.28 26.62 4.13
CA THR A 71 -18.18 27.56 4.34
C THR A 71 -16.84 26.96 3.90
N ASP A 72 -16.55 25.75 4.38
CA ASP A 72 -15.26 25.07 4.18
C ASP A 72 -15.05 24.69 2.73
N ASN A 73 -16.08 24.19 2.04
CA ASN A 73 -15.96 23.77 0.64
C ASN A 73 -15.56 24.94 -0.28
N HIS A 74 -16.19 26.11 -0.13
CA HIS A 74 -15.83 27.31 -0.90
C HIS A 74 -14.42 27.82 -0.54
N LEU A 75 -14.07 27.76 0.74
CA LEU A 75 -12.75 28.21 1.19
C LEU A 75 -11.63 27.30 0.68
N LEU A 76 -11.83 25.98 0.69
CA LEU A 76 -10.84 25.00 0.23
C LEU A 76 -10.49 25.20 -1.25
N ASP A 77 -11.48 25.43 -2.11
CA ASP A 77 -11.23 25.69 -3.54
C ASP A 77 -10.44 26.98 -3.78
N LYS A 78 -10.75 28.04 -3.00
CA LYS A 78 -9.96 29.28 -3.01
C LYS A 78 -8.54 29.06 -2.49
N LEU A 79 -8.37 28.26 -1.44
CA LEU A 79 -7.07 27.94 -0.86
C LEU A 79 -6.19 27.14 -1.82
N VAL A 80 -6.73 26.11 -2.50
CA VAL A 80 -6.01 25.39 -3.56
C VAL A 80 -5.52 26.38 -4.62
N THR A 81 -6.40 27.26 -5.10
CA THR A 81 -6.06 28.25 -6.12
C THR A 81 -4.97 29.22 -5.65
N ARG A 82 -5.07 29.72 -4.41
CA ARG A 82 -4.08 30.62 -3.79
C ARG A 82 -2.73 29.93 -3.61
N LEU A 83 -2.69 28.68 -3.16
CA LEU A 83 -1.44 27.94 -3.00
C LEU A 83 -0.77 27.70 -4.36
N TYR A 84 -1.52 27.36 -5.40
CA TYR A 84 -0.95 27.24 -6.74
C TYR A 84 -0.40 28.57 -7.28
N SER A 85 -1.05 29.71 -7.01
CA SER A 85 -0.57 31.01 -7.48
C SER A 85 0.72 31.47 -6.77
N GLN A 86 0.86 31.15 -5.48
CA GLN A 86 2.04 31.47 -4.67
C GLN A 86 3.26 30.58 -4.96
N LEU A 87 3.06 29.44 -5.63
CA LEU A 87 4.11 28.48 -5.94
C LEU A 87 5.19 29.10 -6.83
N ASN A 88 6.46 28.96 -6.45
CA ASN A 88 7.61 29.50 -7.18
C ASN A 88 8.87 28.64 -6.96
N ALA A 89 9.99 28.98 -7.61
CA ALA A 89 11.23 28.21 -7.52
C ALA A 89 11.82 28.09 -6.09
N ASN A 90 11.43 28.97 -5.16
CA ASN A 90 11.85 28.96 -3.77
C ASN A 90 10.86 28.22 -2.84
N SER A 91 9.75 27.68 -3.37
CA SER A 91 8.83 26.85 -2.60
C SER A 91 9.57 25.65 -1.98
N ASN A 92 9.45 25.50 -0.66
CA ASN A 92 10.07 24.44 0.12
C ASN A 92 9.13 23.23 0.31
N SER A 93 9.60 22.16 0.97
CA SER A 93 8.78 20.95 1.21
C SER A 93 7.45 21.30 1.88
N LYS A 94 7.45 22.09 2.97
CA LYS A 94 6.23 22.46 3.71
C LYS A 94 5.15 23.09 2.84
N PHE A 95 5.54 23.85 1.83
CA PHE A 95 4.60 24.41 0.87
C PHE A 95 3.91 23.33 0.04
N PHE A 96 4.67 22.37 -0.49
CA PHE A 96 4.12 21.22 -1.20
C PHE A 96 3.27 20.33 -0.28
N ASP A 97 3.68 20.13 0.97
CA ASP A 97 2.94 19.33 1.96
C ASP A 97 1.55 19.94 2.19
N SER A 98 1.49 21.26 2.35
CA SER A 98 0.23 22.03 2.47
C SER A 98 -0.62 21.89 1.21
N LEU A 99 -0.02 22.00 0.03
CA LEU A 99 -0.73 21.87 -1.24
C LEU A 99 -1.34 20.47 -1.42
N ILE A 100 -0.58 19.43 -1.10
CA ILE A 100 -1.02 18.03 -1.15
C ILE A 100 -2.18 17.80 -0.18
N ALA A 101 -2.06 18.29 1.06
CA ALA A 101 -3.08 18.13 2.09
C ALA A 101 -4.39 18.84 1.72
N ILE A 102 -4.31 20.12 1.31
CA ILE A 102 -5.48 20.92 0.96
C ILE A 102 -6.16 20.42 -0.32
N SER A 103 -5.40 19.97 -1.33
CA SER A 103 -5.98 19.37 -2.54
C SER A 103 -6.79 18.11 -2.21
N ARG A 104 -6.29 17.26 -1.30
CA ARG A 104 -7.03 16.07 -0.84
C ARG A 104 -8.28 16.43 -0.06
N GLN A 105 -8.17 17.40 0.86
CA GLN A 105 -9.30 17.84 1.66
C GLN A 105 -10.40 18.47 0.79
N SER A 106 -10.03 19.25 -0.24
CA SER A 106 -10.98 19.76 -1.24
C SER A 106 -11.70 18.61 -1.97
N ALA A 107 -10.98 17.58 -2.40
CA ALA A 107 -11.57 16.39 -3.05
C ALA A 107 -12.62 15.70 -2.15
N GLU A 108 -12.30 15.52 -0.87
CA GLU A 108 -13.17 14.85 0.10
C GLU A 108 -14.37 15.73 0.51
N ALA A 109 -14.18 17.04 0.67
CA ALA A 109 -15.27 17.98 0.90
C ALA A 109 -16.28 17.96 -0.25
N LYS A 110 -15.84 17.83 -1.51
CA LYS A 110 -16.77 17.71 -2.65
C LYS A 110 -17.64 16.45 -2.63
N GLN A 111 -17.24 15.44 -1.85
CA GLN A 111 -17.99 14.21 -1.61
C GLN A 111 -18.73 14.20 -0.27
N GLY A 112 -18.87 15.34 0.41
CA GLY A 112 -19.58 15.43 1.70
C GLY A 112 -18.77 14.92 2.90
N ILE A 113 -17.44 14.84 2.80
CA ILE A 113 -16.56 14.38 3.88
C ILE A 113 -15.86 15.58 4.51
N MET A 114 -16.15 15.84 5.78
CA MET A 114 -15.57 16.95 6.54
C MET A 114 -14.35 16.50 7.34
N HIS A 115 -13.32 17.34 7.42
CA HIS A 115 -12.09 17.04 8.16
C HIS A 115 -11.97 17.90 9.40
N PHE A 116 -11.77 17.26 10.54
CA PHE A 116 -11.48 17.91 11.81
C PHE A 116 -10.14 17.44 12.34
N ARG A 117 -9.32 18.37 12.83
CA ARG A 117 -8.01 18.05 13.41
C ARG A 117 -8.06 18.14 14.93
N TYR A 118 -7.59 17.08 15.57
CA TYR A 118 -7.44 16.97 17.03
C TYR A 118 -5.97 16.71 17.34
N LYS A 119 -5.48 17.25 18.46
CA LYS A 119 -4.08 17.10 18.83
C LYS A 119 -3.86 15.90 19.75
N ASN A 120 -2.65 15.36 19.67
CA ASN A 120 -2.03 14.51 20.69
C ASN A 120 -2.82 13.27 21.11
N GLN A 121 -2.85 12.24 20.26
CA GLN A 121 -3.31 10.90 20.63
C GLN A 121 -2.14 9.91 20.65
N PRO A 122 -2.15 8.92 21.56
CA PRO A 122 -1.04 7.99 21.77
C PRO A 122 -0.75 7.16 20.51
N ILE A 123 0.54 6.84 20.31
CA ILE A 123 1.01 5.92 19.28
C ILE A 123 1.30 4.57 19.93
N LEU A 124 0.71 3.49 19.42
CA LEU A 124 0.89 2.15 19.99
C LEU A 124 2.37 1.77 19.99
N GLY A 125 2.89 1.37 21.17
CA GLY A 125 4.27 0.94 21.31
C GLY A 125 5.30 2.07 21.26
N SER A 126 4.89 3.31 21.54
CA SER A 126 5.74 4.50 21.70
C SER A 126 5.25 5.37 22.86
N SER A 127 6.14 6.22 23.40
CA SER A 127 5.74 7.31 24.32
C SER A 127 5.29 8.58 23.58
N LYS A 128 5.42 8.60 22.25
CA LYS A 128 5.05 9.75 21.42
C LYS A 128 3.55 9.77 21.11
N THR A 129 3.07 10.96 20.77
CA THR A 129 1.71 11.19 20.29
C THR A 129 1.72 11.67 18.84
N SER A 130 0.59 11.50 18.16
CA SER A 130 0.35 12.16 16.87
C SER A 130 -0.98 12.91 16.84
N GLU A 131 -1.10 13.85 15.91
CA GLU A 131 -2.38 14.48 15.58
C GLU A 131 -3.35 13.45 14.99
N VAL A 132 -4.63 13.78 15.03
CA VAL A 132 -5.70 12.96 14.44
C VAL A 132 -6.51 13.79 13.47
N ILE A 133 -6.77 13.20 12.31
CA ILE A 133 -7.77 13.67 11.38
C ILE A 133 -9.04 12.83 11.61
N VAL A 134 -10.10 13.48 12.06
CA VAL A 134 -11.46 12.91 12.07
C VAL A 134 -12.12 13.27 10.73
N ARG A 135 -12.41 12.25 9.93
CA ARG A 135 -13.16 12.31 8.67
C ARG A 135 -14.62 12.03 8.99
N ASP A 136 -15.45 13.04 8.95
CA ASP A 136 -16.88 12.95 9.25
C ASP A 136 -17.69 12.88 7.95
N CYS A 137 -18.25 11.71 7.69
CA CYS A 137 -19.02 11.38 6.49
C CYS A 137 -20.53 11.46 6.71
N ARG A 138 -21.01 12.00 7.84
CA ARG A 138 -22.45 12.03 8.16
C ARG A 138 -23.28 12.83 7.14
N LEU A 139 -22.64 13.74 6.40
CA LEU A 139 -23.28 14.50 5.33
C LEU A 139 -23.42 13.73 4.00
N GLN A 140 -22.78 12.57 3.84
CA GLN A 140 -22.85 11.80 2.59
C GLN A 140 -24.24 11.21 2.31
N SER A 141 -25.04 11.01 3.36
CA SER A 141 -26.43 10.51 3.27
C SER A 141 -27.47 11.63 3.26
N ASP A 142 -27.05 12.89 3.29
CA ASP A 142 -27.96 14.03 3.40
C ASP A 142 -28.55 14.40 2.04
N SER A 143 -29.83 14.10 1.84
CA SER A 143 -30.56 14.41 0.61
C SER A 143 -30.67 15.91 0.33
N ASN A 144 -30.49 16.77 1.35
CA ASN A 144 -30.57 18.22 1.19
C ASN A 144 -29.24 18.83 0.74
N LEU A 145 -28.16 18.05 0.72
CA LEU A 145 -26.89 18.46 0.17
C LEU A 145 -26.81 17.96 -1.27
N GLU A 146 -26.86 18.89 -2.22
CA GLU A 146 -26.33 18.63 -3.56
C GLU A 146 -24.81 18.47 -3.43
N THR A 147 -24.36 17.25 -3.11
CA THR A 147 -22.94 16.93 -3.18
C THR A 147 -22.46 17.25 -4.60
N ILE A 148 -21.40 18.05 -4.70
CA ILE A 148 -20.87 18.50 -6.01
C ILE A 148 -20.40 17.30 -6.82
N ILE A 149 -19.92 16.25 -6.13
CA ILE A 149 -19.44 15.02 -6.72
C ILE A 149 -20.20 13.83 -6.11
N PRO A 150 -20.75 12.92 -6.93
CA PRO A 150 -21.36 11.70 -6.45
C PRO A 150 -20.41 10.90 -5.53
N ILE A 151 -20.95 10.44 -4.39
CA ILE A 151 -20.19 9.74 -3.35
C ILE A 151 -19.59 8.40 -3.83
N ASP A 152 -20.13 7.84 -4.91
CA ASP A 152 -19.70 6.58 -5.51
C ASP A 152 -18.54 6.75 -6.49
N LYS A 153 -18.21 7.99 -6.92
CA LYS A 153 -17.02 8.25 -7.71
C LYS A 153 -15.77 7.85 -6.95
N LYS A 154 -14.92 7.06 -7.59
CA LYS A 154 -13.65 6.65 -6.99
C LYS A 154 -12.63 7.81 -7.07
N PRO A 155 -11.60 7.83 -6.21
CA PRO A 155 -10.64 8.93 -6.18
C PRO A 155 -9.97 9.28 -7.52
N GLY A 156 -9.77 8.29 -8.40
CA GLY A 156 -9.18 8.50 -9.72
C GLY A 156 -10.02 9.36 -10.68
N GLU A 157 -11.30 9.54 -10.39
CA GLU A 157 -12.24 10.31 -11.21
C GLU A 157 -12.39 11.77 -10.73
N ILE A 158 -11.64 12.16 -9.71
CA ILE A 158 -11.72 13.48 -9.06
C ILE A 158 -10.41 14.25 -9.33
N PRO A 159 -10.45 15.38 -10.05
CA PRO A 159 -9.25 16.14 -10.42
C PRO A 159 -8.34 16.54 -9.25
N GLU A 160 -8.92 16.90 -8.11
CA GLU A 160 -8.20 17.38 -6.94
C GLU A 160 -7.31 16.30 -6.30
N HIS A 161 -7.70 15.02 -6.40
CA HIS A 161 -6.81 13.93 -6.03
C HIS A 161 -5.59 13.86 -6.95
N TRP A 162 -5.73 14.16 -8.25
CA TRP A 162 -4.60 14.23 -9.17
C TRP A 162 -3.70 15.43 -8.93
N LEU A 163 -4.24 16.56 -8.49
CA LEU A 163 -3.44 17.72 -8.05
C LEU A 163 -2.47 17.33 -6.93
N ALA A 164 -2.95 16.58 -5.94
CA ALA A 164 -2.11 16.05 -4.86
C ALA A 164 -1.01 15.09 -5.39
N VAL A 165 -1.32 14.26 -6.40
CA VAL A 165 -0.34 13.36 -7.03
C VAL A 165 0.78 14.14 -7.72
N ILE A 166 0.44 15.10 -8.58
CA ILE A 166 1.46 15.86 -9.34
C ILE A 166 2.23 16.84 -8.45
N ALA A 167 1.61 17.36 -7.38
CA ALA A 167 2.31 18.17 -6.38
C ALA A 167 3.37 17.35 -5.63
N ASN A 168 3.07 16.09 -5.26
CA ASN A 168 4.06 15.21 -4.63
C ASN A 168 5.18 14.80 -5.59
N GLN A 169 4.87 14.60 -6.88
CA GLN A 169 5.88 14.37 -7.91
C GLN A 169 6.79 15.60 -8.12
N ALA A 170 6.21 16.80 -8.14
CA ALA A 170 6.96 18.05 -8.22
C ALA A 170 7.88 18.24 -7.00
N ARG A 171 7.38 17.98 -5.78
CA ARG A 171 8.16 17.98 -4.54
C ARG A 171 9.41 17.11 -4.67
N ALA A 172 9.26 15.88 -5.15
CA ALA A 172 10.37 14.96 -5.35
C ALA A 172 11.40 15.44 -6.39
N CYS A 173 10.92 16.08 -7.48
CA CYS A 173 11.81 16.64 -8.49
C CYS A 173 12.59 17.85 -7.95
N CYS A 174 11.93 18.73 -7.18
CA CYS A 174 12.58 19.83 -6.49
C CYS A 174 13.59 19.34 -5.45
N GLU A 175 13.28 18.24 -4.76
CA GLU A 175 14.18 17.62 -3.79
C GLU A 175 15.42 17.02 -4.45
N PHE A 176 15.26 16.34 -5.59
CA PHE A 176 16.39 15.91 -6.42
C PHE A 176 17.27 17.11 -6.80
N ALA A 177 16.65 18.19 -7.26
CA ALA A 177 17.37 19.41 -7.65
C ALA A 177 18.19 19.99 -6.48
N ASN A 178 17.59 20.07 -5.29
CA ASN A 178 18.28 20.57 -4.10
C ASN A 178 19.44 19.66 -3.65
N MET A 179 19.36 18.35 -3.88
CA MET A 179 20.37 17.39 -3.41
C MET A 179 21.56 17.25 -4.36
N TYR A 180 21.34 17.37 -5.68
CA TYR A 180 22.30 16.90 -6.67
C TYR A 180 22.65 17.91 -7.77
N LEU A 181 22.01 19.07 -7.81
CA LEU A 181 22.37 20.13 -8.76
C LEU A 181 23.09 21.26 -8.04
N ASP A 182 23.95 21.99 -8.76
CA ASP A 182 24.48 23.26 -8.28
C ASP A 182 23.34 24.29 -8.10
N GLN A 183 23.59 25.33 -7.32
CA GLN A 183 22.56 26.28 -6.88
C GLN A 183 21.80 26.94 -8.04
N ASP A 184 22.50 27.34 -9.10
CA ASP A 184 21.90 28.03 -10.25
C ASP A 184 21.07 27.06 -11.10
N SER A 185 21.65 25.89 -11.41
CA SER A 185 20.95 24.80 -12.09
C SER A 185 19.71 24.34 -11.33
N ALA A 186 19.81 24.23 -10.00
CA ALA A 186 18.70 23.86 -9.13
C ALA A 186 17.56 24.88 -9.21
N LEU A 187 17.87 26.18 -9.15
CA LEU A 187 16.87 27.25 -9.24
C LEU A 187 16.13 27.21 -10.57
N HIS A 188 16.85 27.09 -11.69
CA HIS A 188 16.26 27.00 -13.03
C HIS A 188 15.41 25.72 -13.23
N ALA A 189 15.89 24.58 -12.74
CA ALA A 189 15.15 23.34 -12.80
C ALA A 189 13.85 23.42 -12.00
N LYS A 190 13.91 23.95 -10.77
CA LYS A 190 12.74 24.14 -9.91
C LYS A 190 11.73 25.08 -10.53
N ASP A 191 12.15 26.23 -11.06
CA ASP A 191 11.25 27.16 -11.74
C ASP A 191 10.50 26.48 -12.90
N SER A 192 11.23 25.74 -13.73
CA SER A 192 10.66 24.97 -14.85
C SER A 192 9.65 23.93 -14.37
N ILE A 193 9.95 23.17 -13.31
CA ILE A 193 9.04 22.18 -12.72
C ILE A 193 7.78 22.85 -12.17
N VAL A 194 7.92 23.98 -11.49
CA VAL A 194 6.79 24.74 -10.94
C VAL A 194 5.88 25.26 -12.04
N ASN A 195 6.44 25.78 -13.13
CA ASN A 195 5.66 26.24 -14.28
C ASN A 195 4.91 25.08 -14.96
N LEU A 196 5.54 23.91 -15.09
CA LEU A 196 4.89 22.68 -15.56
C LEU A 196 3.75 22.24 -14.64
N LEU A 197 3.94 22.35 -13.32
CA LEU A 197 2.93 21.99 -12.32
C LEU A 197 1.70 22.90 -12.42
N LYS A 198 1.90 24.22 -12.55
CA LYS A 198 0.81 25.20 -12.75
C LYS A 198 0.02 24.93 -14.04
N ALA A 199 0.73 24.75 -15.16
CA ALA A 199 0.09 24.43 -16.45
C ALA A 199 -0.68 23.10 -16.40
N SER A 200 -0.18 22.11 -15.67
CA SER A 200 -0.86 20.82 -15.50
C SER A 200 -2.14 20.96 -14.68
N LYS A 201 -2.12 21.77 -13.60
CA LYS A 201 -3.30 22.07 -12.80
C LYS A 201 -4.41 22.71 -13.63
N ASP A 202 -4.09 23.73 -14.42
CA ASP A 202 -5.12 24.42 -15.22
C ASP A 202 -5.79 23.49 -16.25
N ARG A 203 -5.04 22.50 -16.77
CA ARG A 203 -5.61 21.45 -17.63
C ARG A 203 -6.46 20.44 -16.87
N MET A 204 -6.05 20.04 -15.66
CA MET A 204 -6.80 19.09 -14.84
C MET A 204 -8.13 19.66 -14.34
N MET A 205 -8.20 20.98 -14.14
CA MET A 205 -9.40 21.66 -13.61
C MET A 205 -10.42 22.03 -14.69
N GLN A 206 -10.28 21.53 -15.92
CA GLN A 206 -11.27 21.69 -16.97
C GLN A 206 -12.56 20.93 -16.63
N LYS A 207 -13.73 21.50 -16.97
CA LYS A 207 -15.02 20.84 -16.74
C LYS A 207 -15.10 19.51 -17.51
N HIS A 208 -15.71 18.51 -16.89
CA HIS A 208 -15.98 17.18 -17.50
C HIS A 208 -14.75 16.36 -17.93
N ILE A 209 -13.60 16.55 -17.28
CA ILE A 209 -12.41 15.75 -17.57
C ILE A 209 -12.57 14.28 -17.14
N ALA A 210 -12.13 13.35 -17.98
CA ALA A 210 -12.18 11.91 -17.70
C ALA A 210 -10.92 11.42 -16.95
N GLU A 211 -11.04 10.31 -16.19
CA GLU A 211 -9.91 9.68 -15.46
C GLU A 211 -8.69 9.40 -16.36
N LYS A 212 -8.92 8.95 -17.60
CA LYS A 212 -7.85 8.66 -18.57
C LYS A 212 -7.09 9.91 -19.03
N GLU A 213 -7.77 11.05 -19.11
CA GLU A 213 -7.15 12.32 -19.46
C GLU A 213 -6.32 12.86 -18.29
N LEU A 214 -6.85 12.76 -17.07
CA LEU A 214 -6.12 13.06 -15.83
C LEU A 214 -4.82 12.23 -15.74
N GLU A 215 -4.91 10.92 -15.98
CA GLU A 215 -3.73 10.03 -16.07
C GLU A 215 -2.73 10.50 -17.12
N THR A 216 -3.21 10.86 -18.31
CA THR A 216 -2.36 11.34 -19.41
C THR A 216 -1.63 12.63 -19.05
N ILE A 217 -2.31 13.58 -18.38
CA ILE A 217 -1.69 14.83 -17.91
C ILE A 217 -0.60 14.50 -16.87
N SER A 218 -0.87 13.64 -15.89
CA SER A 218 0.13 13.24 -14.89
C SER A 218 1.35 12.53 -15.50
N LEU A 219 1.14 11.65 -16.48
CA LEU A 219 2.24 11.00 -17.20
C LEU A 219 3.10 12.00 -17.97
N LYS A 220 2.48 12.95 -18.67
CA LYS A 220 3.19 14.02 -19.38
C LYS A 220 3.98 14.92 -18.42
N PHE A 221 3.40 15.30 -17.29
CA PHE A 221 4.09 16.07 -16.25
C PHE A 221 5.36 15.36 -15.78
N ASN A 222 5.27 14.07 -15.47
CA ASN A 222 6.44 13.27 -15.06
C ASN A 222 7.51 13.22 -16.14
N GLU A 223 7.13 12.97 -17.40
CA GLU A 223 8.09 12.87 -18.51
C GLU A 223 8.79 14.21 -18.79
N GLN A 224 8.07 15.32 -18.71
CA GLN A 224 8.62 16.65 -18.89
C GLN A 224 9.52 17.04 -17.72
N SER A 225 9.12 16.76 -16.47
CA SER A 225 9.93 17.03 -15.28
C SER A 225 11.27 16.28 -15.32
N LEU A 226 11.26 15.02 -15.78
CA LEU A 226 12.50 14.25 -15.98
C LEU A 226 13.39 14.83 -17.08
N LYS A 227 12.82 15.36 -18.17
CA LYS A 227 13.60 16.05 -19.21
C LYS A 227 14.25 17.31 -18.68
N VAL A 228 13.52 18.09 -17.86
CA VAL A 228 14.05 19.28 -17.18
C VAL A 228 15.24 18.88 -16.31
N LEU A 229 15.08 17.93 -15.39
CA LEU A 229 16.16 17.51 -14.50
C LEU A 229 17.36 16.96 -15.27
N LYS A 230 17.15 16.15 -16.31
CA LYS A 230 18.23 15.62 -17.16
C LYS A 230 19.05 16.70 -17.85
N LYS A 231 18.42 17.80 -18.26
CA LYS A 231 19.10 18.93 -18.92
C LYS A 231 20.15 19.56 -18.01
N TYR A 232 19.89 19.61 -16.70
CA TYR A 232 20.74 20.29 -15.71
C TYR A 232 21.62 19.32 -14.90
N ASN A 233 21.38 18.01 -14.98
CA ASN A 233 22.06 17.03 -14.13
C ASN A 233 23.47 16.69 -14.61
N ASN A 234 24.46 17.19 -13.86
CA ASN A 234 25.87 16.83 -14.01
C ASN A 234 26.36 15.90 -12.88
N SER A 235 25.46 15.39 -12.03
CA SER A 235 25.82 14.52 -10.91
C SER A 235 25.98 13.05 -11.31
N ALA A 236 26.64 12.27 -10.45
CA ALA A 236 26.78 10.83 -10.61
C ALA A 236 25.46 10.05 -10.40
N ILE A 237 24.44 10.67 -9.79
CA ILE A 237 23.13 10.03 -9.59
C ILE A 237 22.27 10.25 -10.83
N PRO A 238 21.87 9.17 -11.55
CA PRO A 238 21.11 9.33 -12.78
C PRO A 238 19.67 9.79 -12.51
N VAL A 239 19.18 10.70 -13.35
CA VAL A 239 17.76 11.08 -13.36
C VAL A 239 16.95 9.97 -14.02
N SER A 240 16.20 9.22 -13.22
CA SER A 240 15.33 8.12 -13.68
C SER A 240 13.95 8.18 -13.01
N LYS A 241 12.96 7.52 -13.61
CA LYS A 241 11.62 7.39 -13.02
C LYS A 241 11.71 6.75 -11.62
N ASP A 242 12.52 5.70 -11.48
CA ASP A 242 12.67 4.96 -10.21
C ASP A 242 13.33 5.81 -9.13
N ASN A 243 14.38 6.57 -9.46
CA ASN A 243 15.07 7.44 -8.50
C ASN A 243 14.16 8.58 -8.01
N ILE A 244 13.38 9.19 -8.89
CA ILE A 244 12.42 10.23 -8.48
C ILE A 244 11.29 9.65 -7.63
N ALA A 245 10.79 8.45 -7.93
CA ALA A 245 9.82 7.79 -7.05
C ALA A 245 10.40 7.45 -5.68
N LEU A 246 11.65 7.02 -5.62
CA LEU A 246 12.33 6.77 -4.36
C LEU A 246 12.42 8.07 -3.52
N ILE A 247 12.90 9.17 -4.12
CA ILE A 247 12.97 10.48 -3.46
C ILE A 247 11.58 10.93 -2.99
N ARG A 248 10.56 10.78 -3.82
CA ARG A 248 9.16 11.07 -3.45
C ARG A 248 8.74 10.30 -2.21
N ASP A 249 9.07 9.01 -2.16
CA ASP A 249 8.65 8.13 -1.09
C ASP A 249 9.33 8.46 0.24
N TYR A 250 10.62 8.82 0.22
CA TYR A 250 11.33 9.37 1.38
C TYR A 250 10.87 10.78 1.75
N SER A 251 10.49 11.62 0.78
CA SER A 251 9.99 12.97 1.04
C SER A 251 8.69 12.96 1.84
N ASN A 252 7.94 11.85 1.85
CA ASN A 252 6.74 11.74 2.69
C ASN A 252 7.06 11.75 4.19
N PHE A 253 8.30 11.46 4.62
CA PHE A 253 8.71 11.63 6.03
C PHE A 253 8.72 13.09 6.49
N ASN A 254 8.69 14.05 5.54
CA ASN A 254 8.55 15.47 5.87
C ASN A 254 7.11 15.82 6.26
N ASP A 255 6.13 15.00 5.86
CA ASP A 255 4.73 15.19 6.21
C ASP A 255 4.51 14.82 7.69
N ASP A 256 3.59 15.48 8.37
CA ASP A 256 3.08 14.94 9.63
C ASP A 256 2.33 13.64 9.34
N HIS A 257 2.60 12.59 10.12
CA HIS A 257 1.88 11.32 10.01
C HIS A 257 0.78 11.28 11.06
N GLU A 258 -0.45 11.53 10.63
CA GLU A 258 -1.60 11.63 11.54
C GLU A 258 -2.28 10.26 11.75
N HIS A 259 -2.90 10.10 12.92
CA HIS A 259 -3.94 9.08 13.09
C HIS A 259 -5.16 9.46 12.26
N VAL A 260 -5.97 8.46 11.89
CA VAL A 260 -7.15 8.69 11.05
C VAL A 260 -8.36 8.05 11.69
N VAL A 261 -9.36 8.87 12.01
CA VAL A 261 -10.67 8.42 12.46
C VAL A 261 -11.68 8.71 11.37
N THR A 262 -12.61 7.80 11.12
CA THR A 262 -13.69 8.00 10.18
C THR A 262 -15.02 7.64 10.83
N ILE A 263 -15.94 8.60 10.82
CA ILE A 263 -17.34 8.43 11.21
C ILE A 263 -18.12 8.32 9.92
N SER A 264 -18.68 7.15 9.63
CA SER A 264 -19.36 6.86 8.37
C SER A 264 -20.79 7.44 8.38
N SER A 265 -21.51 7.35 7.25
CA SER A 265 -22.91 7.81 7.18
C SER A 265 -23.83 6.98 8.08
N GLU A 266 -25.00 7.54 8.39
CA GLU A 266 -26.02 6.88 9.21
C GLU A 266 -26.44 5.54 8.59
N ILE A 267 -26.66 4.52 9.43
CA ILE A 267 -27.10 3.18 9.00
C ILE A 267 -28.49 2.80 9.53
N ASP A 268 -29.05 3.59 10.43
CA ASP A 268 -30.32 3.32 11.14
C ASP A 268 -30.95 4.64 11.59
N THR A 269 -32.28 4.70 11.69
CA THR A 269 -33.06 5.86 12.13
C THR A 269 -32.76 6.32 13.57
N SER A 270 -32.03 5.51 14.34
CA SER A 270 -31.60 5.80 15.70
C SER A 270 -30.25 6.54 15.76
N ALA A 271 -29.85 7.26 14.70
CA ALA A 271 -28.59 8.01 14.64
C ALA A 271 -27.34 7.16 14.94
N LYS A 272 -27.26 5.97 14.34
CA LYS A 272 -26.13 5.06 14.48
C LYS A 272 -25.13 5.23 13.35
N TYR A 273 -23.85 5.35 13.69
CA TYR A 273 -22.78 5.58 12.71
C TYR A 273 -21.63 4.59 12.89
N PRO A 274 -21.22 3.86 11.83
CA PRO A 274 -19.99 3.06 11.86
C PRO A 274 -18.75 3.94 12.07
N VAL A 275 -17.90 3.58 13.03
CA VAL A 275 -16.66 4.30 13.35
C VAL A 275 -15.45 3.40 13.13
N ILE A 276 -14.45 3.92 12.41
CA ILE A 276 -13.16 3.26 12.17
C ILE A 276 -12.03 4.23 12.54
N ALA A 277 -11.23 3.88 13.54
CA ALA A 277 -10.05 4.63 13.95
C ALA A 277 -8.79 3.84 13.64
N SER A 278 -7.98 4.32 12.70
CA SER A 278 -6.66 3.79 12.34
C SER A 278 -5.57 4.58 13.03
N MET A 279 -5.03 4.00 14.10
CA MET A 279 -4.06 4.58 15.01
C MET A 279 -2.66 4.03 14.71
N ILE A 280 -1.68 4.90 14.50
CA ILE A 280 -0.29 4.54 14.16
C ILE A 280 0.28 3.57 15.19
N ALA A 281 0.97 2.54 14.70
CA ALA A 281 1.79 1.65 15.50
C ALA A 281 3.26 1.92 15.22
N ALA A 282 4.04 2.09 16.28
CA ALA A 282 5.44 2.49 16.17
C ALA A 282 6.26 1.40 15.44
N PRO A 283 6.93 1.76 14.33
CA PRO A 283 7.44 0.78 13.39
C PRO A 283 8.72 0.05 13.84
N LEU A 284 9.53 0.66 14.70
CA LEU A 284 10.86 0.16 15.06
C LEU A 284 10.89 -0.40 16.48
N SER A 285 11.46 -1.60 16.65
CA SER A 285 11.85 -2.11 17.96
C SER A 285 13.15 -1.46 18.44
N LYS A 286 13.48 -1.62 19.72
CA LYS A 286 14.76 -1.16 20.28
C LYS A 286 15.96 -1.69 19.51
N ASN A 287 15.93 -2.96 19.09
CA ASN A 287 17.02 -3.58 18.33
C ASN A 287 17.16 -2.96 16.93
N ILE A 288 16.05 -2.69 16.25
CA ILE A 288 16.09 -2.05 14.92
C ILE A 288 16.58 -0.60 15.07
N LEU A 289 16.13 0.13 16.09
CA LEU A 289 16.60 1.49 16.36
C LEU A 289 18.12 1.55 16.57
N GLN A 290 18.70 0.59 17.30
CA GLN A 290 20.14 0.50 17.48
C GLN A 290 20.89 0.36 16.15
N GLU A 291 20.37 -0.42 15.19
CA GLU A 291 20.96 -0.51 13.85
C GLU A 291 20.92 0.83 13.12
N TYR A 292 19.82 1.58 13.22
CA TYR A 292 19.78 2.93 12.66
C TYR A 292 20.81 3.86 13.35
N PHE A 293 20.92 3.84 14.68
CA PHE A 293 21.91 4.67 15.39
C PHE A 293 23.36 4.37 15.00
N GLN A 294 23.68 3.13 14.59
CA GLN A 294 25.01 2.80 14.02
C GLN A 294 25.29 3.58 12.72
N ILE A 295 24.26 3.87 11.92
CA ILE A 295 24.37 4.70 10.71
C ILE A 295 24.70 6.14 11.11
N ALA A 296 23.99 6.73 12.07
CA ALA A 296 24.28 8.09 12.53
C ALA A 296 25.69 8.23 13.13
N ASN A 297 26.15 7.25 13.91
CA ASN A 297 27.48 7.27 14.52
C ASN A 297 28.60 7.14 13.47
N SER A 298 28.38 6.40 12.39
CA SER A 298 29.32 6.35 11.26
C SER A 298 29.50 7.71 10.55
N LYS A 299 28.58 8.66 10.75
CA LYS A 299 28.63 10.03 10.19
C LYS A 299 29.39 11.02 11.08
N LEU A 300 29.34 10.89 12.41
CA LEU A 300 29.99 11.84 13.33
C LEU A 300 31.53 11.72 13.32
N GLU A 301 32.07 10.55 13.01
CA GLU A 301 33.52 10.32 12.80
C GLU A 301 34.03 10.82 11.42
N HIS A 302 33.21 11.55 10.63
CA HIS A 302 33.64 12.16 9.36
C HIS A 302 34.34 13.52 9.51
N ASN A 303 34.12 14.23 10.62
CA ASN A 303 34.67 15.58 10.79
C ASN A 303 36.10 15.61 11.33
N GLU A 304 36.68 14.46 11.71
CA GLU A 304 38.08 14.34 12.10
C GLU A 304 38.78 13.21 11.31
N ASN A 305 39.71 13.63 10.45
CA ASN A 305 40.72 12.85 9.74
C ASN A 305 40.31 11.92 8.56
N ILE A 306 40.98 12.21 7.43
CA ILE A 306 41.02 11.48 6.16
C ILE A 306 41.88 10.22 6.36
N VAL A 307 41.34 9.20 7.02
CA VAL A 307 41.88 7.84 6.91
C VAL A 307 40.73 6.84 6.82
N ASP A 308 40.64 6.22 5.65
CA ASP A 308 39.99 4.94 5.32
C ASP A 308 38.45 4.87 5.25
N SER A 309 37.89 5.23 4.08
CA SER A 309 36.49 4.98 3.71
C SER A 309 36.09 3.50 3.72
N THR A 310 37.06 2.59 3.67
CA THR A 310 36.87 1.13 3.57
C THR A 310 36.63 0.46 4.92
N LEU A 311 37.28 0.94 5.99
CA LEU A 311 37.02 0.53 7.38
C LEU A 311 35.68 1.08 7.92
N LYS A 312 35.23 2.24 7.41
CA LYS A 312 34.03 2.95 7.89
C LYS A 312 32.72 2.32 7.40
N GLN A 313 32.70 1.75 6.19
CA GLN A 313 31.57 0.93 5.73
C GLN A 313 31.36 -0.32 6.58
N GLN A 314 32.40 -0.86 7.23
CA GLN A 314 32.30 -2.08 8.04
C GLN A 314 31.49 -1.91 9.35
N LYS A 315 31.36 -0.67 9.88
CA LYS A 315 30.60 -0.40 11.12
C LYS A 315 29.09 -0.23 10.90
N ALA A 316 28.66 0.15 9.70
CA ALA A 316 27.23 0.31 9.41
C ALA A 316 26.53 -1.07 9.32
N PRO A 317 25.21 -1.17 9.56
CA PRO A 317 24.49 -2.42 9.37
C PRO A 317 24.61 -2.96 7.94
N LEU A 318 24.74 -4.28 7.81
CA LEU A 318 24.91 -4.93 6.51
C LEU A 318 23.80 -4.56 5.51
N TRP A 319 22.55 -4.39 5.98
CA TRP A 319 21.43 -4.00 5.14
C TRP A 319 21.58 -2.62 4.51
N PHE A 320 22.21 -1.68 5.22
CA PHE A 320 22.44 -0.32 4.76
C PHE A 320 23.56 -0.27 3.72
N GLN A 321 24.66 -1.00 3.98
CA GLN A 321 25.82 -1.04 3.09
C GLN A 321 25.50 -1.51 1.66
N LYS A 322 24.49 -2.37 1.47
CA LYS A 322 24.10 -2.87 0.13
C LYS A 322 23.05 -2.02 -0.58
N LEU A 323 22.63 -0.90 0.00
CA LEU A 323 21.73 0.04 -0.65
C LEU A 323 22.46 0.88 -1.69
N SER A 324 21.73 1.41 -2.66
CA SER A 324 22.29 2.40 -3.60
C SER A 324 22.72 3.67 -2.87
N THR A 325 23.68 4.42 -3.42
CA THR A 325 24.14 5.71 -2.85
C THR A 325 22.96 6.65 -2.60
N LEU A 326 22.02 6.74 -3.55
CA LEU A 326 20.80 7.55 -3.40
C LEU A 326 19.96 7.12 -2.18
N GLU A 327 19.73 5.82 -1.98
CA GLU A 327 18.99 5.33 -0.81
C GLU A 327 19.73 5.63 0.50
N GLN A 328 21.05 5.49 0.52
CA GLN A 328 21.87 5.82 1.69
C GLN A 328 21.76 7.32 2.04
N ASP A 329 21.91 8.21 1.05
CA ASP A 329 21.76 9.66 1.22
C ASP A 329 20.37 10.02 1.79
N LEU A 330 19.31 9.41 1.26
CA LEU A 330 17.93 9.67 1.67
C LEU A 330 17.66 9.17 3.10
N ILE A 331 18.19 8.02 3.49
CA ILE A 331 18.09 7.52 4.87
C ILE A 331 18.81 8.45 5.83
N ILE A 332 20.02 8.90 5.47
CA ILE A 332 20.79 9.83 6.31
C ILE A 332 20.04 11.16 6.44
N LYS A 333 19.48 11.66 5.35
CA LYS A 333 18.70 12.90 5.34
C LYS A 333 17.44 12.81 6.21
N GLN A 334 16.77 11.65 6.19
CA GLN A 334 15.50 11.42 6.91
C GLN A 334 15.70 10.69 8.25
N PHE A 335 16.94 10.62 8.74
CA PHE A 335 17.30 9.78 9.89
C PHE A 335 16.43 10.04 11.14
N GLU A 336 16.30 11.31 11.53
CA GLU A 336 15.51 11.70 12.70
C GLU A 336 14.04 11.28 12.56
N LYS A 337 13.47 11.46 11.37
CA LYS A 337 12.06 11.11 11.07
C LYS A 337 11.83 9.61 11.02
N ILE A 338 12.81 8.84 10.53
CA ILE A 338 12.73 7.38 10.49
C ILE A 338 12.80 6.80 11.91
N THR A 339 13.61 7.40 12.79
CA THR A 339 13.92 6.85 14.12
C THR A 339 13.03 7.36 15.25
N ASP A 340 12.20 8.39 15.01
CA ASP A 340 11.35 8.98 16.06
C ASP A 340 10.18 8.11 16.51
N ASN A 341 9.90 7.00 15.81
CA ASN A 341 8.75 6.11 16.06
C ASN A 341 7.39 6.85 16.05
N LYS A 342 7.34 8.06 15.51
CA LYS A 342 6.14 8.85 15.23
C LYS A 342 5.72 8.66 13.77
N HIS A 343 6.68 8.58 12.86
CA HIS A 343 6.38 8.40 11.43
C HIS A 343 6.25 6.92 11.08
N MET A 344 5.23 6.62 10.28
CA MET A 344 5.07 5.31 9.66
C MET A 344 6.12 5.10 8.57
N LEU A 345 6.63 3.88 8.44
CA LEU A 345 7.49 3.51 7.31
C LEU A 345 6.65 3.32 6.03
N PRO A 346 6.98 4.01 4.92
CA PRO A 346 6.30 3.85 3.65
C PRO A 346 6.33 2.42 3.09
N THR A 347 5.22 2.01 2.49
CA THR A 347 5.06 0.66 1.91
C THR A 347 5.96 0.38 0.70
N SER A 348 6.36 1.45 0.00
CA SER A 348 7.24 1.39 -1.15
C SER A 348 8.72 1.34 -0.78
N LEU A 349 9.11 1.81 0.42
CA LEU A 349 10.46 1.72 0.96
C LEU A 349 10.74 0.32 1.51
N ARG A 350 10.68 -0.66 0.61
CA ARG A 350 10.74 -2.09 0.95
C ARG A 350 12.08 -2.52 1.55
N ASN A 351 13.13 -1.73 1.37
CA ASN A 351 14.48 -2.05 1.84
C ASN A 351 14.72 -1.68 3.31
N LEU A 352 13.84 -0.87 3.93
CA LEU A 352 13.97 -0.49 5.33
C LEU A 352 13.53 -1.63 6.28
N PRO A 353 14.34 -1.95 7.31
CA PRO A 353 13.89 -2.74 8.47
C PRO A 353 12.83 -1.99 9.28
N GLY A 354 11.86 -2.73 9.81
CA GLY A 354 10.72 -2.19 10.57
C GLY A 354 9.37 -2.52 9.96
N LEU A 355 8.31 -2.27 10.74
CA LEU A 355 6.94 -2.51 10.30
C LEU A 355 6.49 -1.41 9.33
N LYS A 356 6.18 -1.80 8.09
CA LYS A 356 5.72 -0.87 7.05
C LYS A 356 4.23 -0.64 7.17
N ASN A 357 3.79 0.63 7.09
CA ASN A 357 2.36 1.00 7.12
C ASN A 357 1.61 0.30 8.27
N ALA A 358 2.21 0.31 9.46
CA ALA A 358 1.69 -0.39 10.63
C ALA A 358 0.75 0.49 11.44
N TYR A 359 -0.45 -0.01 11.71
CA TYR A 359 -1.45 0.69 12.51
C TYR A 359 -2.38 -0.30 13.21
N LEU A 360 -2.93 0.12 14.34
CA LEU A 360 -4.02 -0.51 15.06
C LEU A 360 -5.33 0.11 14.61
N GLU A 361 -6.30 -0.70 14.24
CA GLU A 361 -7.68 -0.25 14.10
C GLU A 361 -8.51 -0.53 15.33
N VAL A 362 -9.24 0.50 15.74
CA VAL A 362 -10.36 0.41 16.66
C VAL A 362 -11.62 0.61 15.85
N ARG A 363 -12.50 -0.38 15.82
CA ARG A 363 -13.74 -0.34 15.03
C ARG A 363 -14.95 -0.57 15.88
N GLY A 364 -16.00 0.23 15.70
CA GLY A 364 -17.22 0.09 16.46
C GLY A 364 -18.36 0.85 15.84
N ILE A 365 -19.39 1.08 16.63
CA ILE A 365 -20.56 1.84 16.27
C ILE A 365 -20.75 2.96 17.27
N SER A 366 -21.00 4.18 16.79
CA SER A 366 -21.46 5.24 17.68
C SER A 366 -22.97 5.09 17.90
N GLU A 367 -23.38 5.01 19.17
CA GLU A 367 -24.77 5.00 19.62
C GLU A 367 -24.85 5.93 20.84
N ASP A 368 -25.87 6.79 20.90
CA ASP A 368 -26.00 7.83 21.92
C ASP A 368 -24.73 8.68 22.11
N LYS A 369 -24.05 8.99 21.00
CA LYS A 369 -22.79 9.76 20.94
C LYS A 369 -21.60 9.05 21.62
N GLN A 370 -21.71 7.76 21.91
CA GLN A 370 -20.65 6.95 22.49
C GLN A 370 -20.19 5.84 21.55
N LEU A 371 -18.89 5.54 21.54
CA LEU A 371 -18.35 4.41 20.78
C LEU A 371 -18.61 3.10 21.53
N LEU A 372 -19.47 2.25 20.96
CA LEU A 372 -19.79 0.92 21.48
C LEU A 372 -19.24 -0.18 20.56
N ASN A 373 -19.20 -1.41 21.09
CA ASN A 373 -18.77 -2.61 20.37
C ASN A 373 -17.40 -2.42 19.68
N SER A 374 -16.43 -1.85 20.38
CA SER A 374 -15.09 -1.63 19.86
C SER A 374 -14.33 -2.96 19.72
N HIS A 375 -13.81 -3.23 18.52
CA HIS A 375 -12.95 -4.36 18.20
C HIS A 375 -11.58 -3.85 17.75
N LEU A 376 -10.55 -4.64 18.04
CA LEU A 376 -9.16 -4.32 17.73
C LEU A 376 -8.61 -5.25 16.65
N GLU A 377 -8.01 -4.68 15.62
CA GLU A 377 -7.29 -5.43 14.57
C GLU A 377 -6.05 -4.64 14.17
N CYS A 378 -4.90 -5.29 14.03
CA CYS A 378 -3.70 -4.63 13.54
C CYS A 378 -3.49 -4.90 12.05
N ARG A 379 -2.86 -3.94 11.36
CA ARG A 379 -2.56 -4.03 9.94
C ARG A 379 -1.15 -3.57 9.65
N SER A 380 -0.53 -4.15 8.64
CA SER A 380 0.73 -3.68 8.08
C SER A 380 0.95 -4.14 6.63
N GLY A 381 1.98 -3.59 6.00
CA GLY A 381 2.66 -4.26 4.90
C GLY A 381 3.32 -5.57 5.36
N THR A 382 3.81 -6.36 4.42
CA THR A 382 4.40 -7.66 4.75
C THR A 382 5.55 -7.55 5.75
N LEU A 383 5.55 -8.43 6.74
CA LEU A 383 6.65 -8.57 7.72
C LEU A 383 7.91 -9.13 7.05
N ALA A 384 7.77 -9.76 5.88
CA ALA A 384 8.87 -10.34 5.13
C ALA A 384 9.73 -9.27 4.44
N GLN A 385 11.05 -9.39 4.61
CA GLN A 385 12.03 -8.56 3.89
C GLN A 385 12.41 -9.20 2.55
N PHE A 386 11.50 -9.12 1.57
CA PHE A 386 11.64 -9.86 0.30
C PHE A 386 12.42 -9.12 -0.79
N SER A 387 12.65 -7.80 -0.65
CA SER A 387 13.35 -7.00 -1.66
C SER A 387 14.87 -7.13 -1.60
N TYR A 388 15.42 -7.57 -0.47
CA TYR A 388 16.87 -7.65 -0.28
C TYR A 388 17.47 -8.86 -1.01
N SER A 389 18.60 -8.76 -1.70
CA SER A 389 19.14 -9.90 -2.47
C SER A 389 19.70 -11.01 -1.58
N ASP A 390 20.35 -10.65 -0.47
CA ASP A 390 20.90 -11.58 0.51
C ASP A 390 19.78 -12.30 1.28
N LYS A 391 19.77 -13.63 1.20
CA LYS A 391 18.74 -14.46 1.81
C LYS A 391 18.85 -14.51 3.34
N ASN A 392 20.05 -14.44 3.89
CA ASN A 392 20.28 -14.53 5.33
C ASN A 392 19.84 -13.22 5.99
N GLU A 393 20.27 -12.10 5.43
CA GLU A 393 19.89 -10.78 5.95
C GLU A 393 18.39 -10.51 5.78
N ALA A 394 17.79 -10.93 4.65
CA ALA A 394 16.35 -10.92 4.47
C ALA A 394 15.62 -11.72 5.58
N CYS A 395 16.13 -12.90 5.94
CA CYS A 395 15.54 -13.72 7.00
C CYS A 395 15.70 -13.04 8.37
N ARG A 396 16.88 -12.45 8.66
CA ARG A 396 17.17 -11.75 9.91
C ARG A 396 16.23 -10.57 10.13
N ILE A 397 16.09 -9.69 9.13
CA ILE A 397 15.17 -8.54 9.19
C ILE A 397 13.72 -9.01 9.30
N THR A 398 13.35 -10.07 8.58
CA THR A 398 12.00 -10.66 8.72
C THR A 398 11.75 -11.09 10.17
N ASN A 399 12.70 -11.78 10.81
CA ASN A 399 12.57 -12.18 12.21
C ASN A 399 12.43 -10.97 13.14
N LEU A 400 13.18 -9.89 12.91
CA LEU A 400 13.06 -8.65 13.68
C LEU A 400 11.68 -8.01 13.53
N ASN A 401 11.12 -8.00 12.31
CA ASN A 401 9.77 -7.49 12.07
C ASN A 401 8.70 -8.33 12.78
N PHE A 402 8.83 -9.67 12.78
CA PHE A 402 7.93 -10.55 13.53
C PHE A 402 8.00 -10.31 15.03
N LYS A 403 9.20 -10.18 15.59
CA LYS A 403 9.39 -9.86 17.01
C LYS A 403 8.74 -8.52 17.35
N ARG A 404 8.98 -7.49 16.53
CA ARG A 404 8.33 -6.18 16.72
C ARG A 404 6.80 -6.28 16.68
N ALA A 405 6.23 -7.05 15.74
CA ALA A 405 4.78 -7.25 15.68
C ALA A 405 4.23 -7.89 16.97
N VAL A 406 4.93 -8.87 17.55
CA VAL A 406 4.52 -9.51 18.81
C VAL A 406 4.72 -8.58 20.02
N GLU A 407 5.84 -7.85 20.06
CA GLU A 407 6.17 -6.88 21.13
C GLU A 407 5.06 -5.84 21.35
N LEU A 408 4.33 -5.45 20.30
CA LEU A 408 3.25 -4.45 20.38
C LEU A 408 2.04 -4.90 21.21
N PHE A 409 1.88 -6.19 21.50
CA PHE A 409 0.70 -6.72 22.19
C PHE A 409 1.00 -7.48 23.48
N ASP A 410 2.24 -7.39 23.97
CA ASP A 410 2.67 -7.97 25.26
C ASP A 410 2.21 -9.43 25.44
N LYS A 411 1.25 -9.68 26.34
CA LYS A 411 0.75 -11.03 26.69
C LYS A 411 -0.29 -11.59 25.70
N HIS A 412 -0.64 -10.88 24.64
CA HIS A 412 -1.67 -11.32 23.69
C HIS A 412 -1.08 -12.22 22.62
N LYS A 413 -1.81 -13.28 22.26
CA LYS A 413 -1.43 -14.12 21.12
C LYS A 413 -1.77 -13.39 19.82
N VAL A 414 -0.85 -13.40 18.86
CA VAL A 414 -1.08 -12.72 17.58
C VAL A 414 -1.48 -13.73 16.50
N ASN A 415 -2.58 -13.49 15.80
CA ASN A 415 -2.99 -14.30 14.66
C ASN A 415 -2.71 -13.53 13.37
N ILE A 416 -1.64 -13.92 12.66
CA ILE A 416 -1.17 -13.22 11.46
C ILE A 416 -1.85 -13.81 10.23
N GLU A 417 -2.71 -13.02 9.59
CA GLU A 417 -3.40 -13.33 8.34
C GLU A 417 -2.60 -12.75 7.16
N CYS A 418 -1.85 -13.61 6.47
CA CYS A 418 -1.07 -13.25 5.29
C CYS A 418 -1.90 -13.47 4.02
N LEU A 419 -2.24 -12.37 3.36
CA LEU A 419 -3.06 -12.33 2.14
C LEU A 419 -2.24 -12.43 0.85
N ASN A 420 -0.98 -12.85 0.93
CA ASN A 420 -0.12 -13.11 -0.21
C ASN A 420 -0.38 -14.50 -0.79
N THR A 421 -0.18 -14.65 -2.10
CA THR A 421 -0.47 -15.92 -2.75
C THR A 421 0.65 -16.92 -2.52
N GLU A 422 0.30 -18.04 -1.89
CA GLU A 422 1.17 -19.20 -1.86
C GLU A 422 1.09 -20.00 -3.18
N PHE A 423 2.26 -20.32 -3.74
CA PHE A 423 2.35 -21.11 -4.95
C PHE A 423 2.83 -22.54 -4.65
N SER A 424 1.97 -23.52 -4.94
CA SER A 424 2.31 -24.95 -4.88
C SER A 424 2.62 -25.49 -6.26
N SER A 425 3.78 -26.15 -6.42
CA SER A 425 4.19 -26.83 -7.65
C SER A 425 3.21 -27.91 -8.12
N LYS A 426 2.34 -28.40 -7.22
CA LYS A 426 1.33 -29.44 -7.48
C LYS A 426 0.08 -28.94 -8.20
N ARG A 427 -0.08 -27.63 -8.44
CA ARG A 427 -1.31 -27.01 -8.97
C ARG A 427 -1.31 -26.76 -10.48
N GLY A 428 -0.47 -27.48 -11.23
CA GLY A 428 -0.44 -27.47 -12.69
C GLY A 428 0.41 -26.36 -13.31
N ILE A 429 0.64 -26.46 -14.62
CA ILE A 429 1.61 -25.65 -15.37
C ILE A 429 1.26 -24.16 -15.34
N LEU A 430 -0.01 -23.78 -15.54
CA LEU A 430 -0.42 -22.38 -15.55
C LEU A 430 -0.19 -21.69 -14.18
N HIS A 431 -0.51 -22.39 -13.09
CA HIS A 431 -0.25 -21.90 -11.72
C HIS A 431 1.26 -21.75 -11.47
N ASN A 432 2.06 -22.69 -11.97
CA ASN A 432 3.53 -22.65 -11.86
C ASN A 432 4.16 -21.56 -12.74
N CYS A 433 3.61 -21.28 -13.92
CA CYS A 433 4.02 -20.15 -14.75
C CYS A 433 3.69 -18.82 -14.07
N MET A 434 2.50 -18.69 -13.47
CA MET A 434 2.14 -17.51 -12.68
C MET A 434 3.01 -17.37 -11.43
N ALA A 435 3.38 -18.48 -10.77
CA ALA A 435 4.33 -18.49 -9.66
C ALA A 435 5.72 -17.99 -10.06
N ALA A 436 6.20 -18.42 -11.24
CA ALA A 436 7.49 -18.01 -11.80
C ALA A 436 7.50 -16.54 -12.21
N VAL A 437 6.34 -15.99 -12.56
CA VAL A 437 6.15 -14.55 -12.84
C VAL A 437 6.00 -13.74 -11.55
N MET A 438 5.38 -14.29 -10.52
CA MET A 438 5.11 -13.65 -9.22
C MET A 438 6.14 -14.04 -8.15
N THR A 439 7.43 -14.02 -8.52
CA THR A 439 8.57 -14.44 -7.68
C THR A 439 8.57 -13.81 -6.28
N GLU A 440 8.16 -12.55 -6.19
CA GLU A 440 8.08 -11.81 -4.93
C GLU A 440 7.06 -12.42 -3.95
N GLU A 441 5.88 -12.84 -4.40
CA GLU A 441 4.86 -13.39 -3.50
C GLU A 441 5.29 -14.76 -2.93
N ARG A 442 5.90 -15.62 -3.77
CA ARG A 442 6.51 -16.87 -3.29
C ARG A 442 7.61 -16.59 -2.26
N ARG A 443 8.45 -15.59 -2.51
CA ARG A 443 9.53 -15.20 -1.58
C ARG A 443 8.97 -14.69 -0.25
N ILE A 444 7.92 -13.89 -0.29
CA ILE A 444 7.20 -13.42 0.90
C ILE A 444 6.71 -14.61 1.72
N CYS A 445 5.93 -15.53 1.14
CA CYS A 445 5.38 -16.66 1.89
C CYS A 445 6.47 -17.54 2.52
N ASN A 446 7.55 -17.80 1.77
CA ASN A 446 8.70 -18.56 2.29
C ASN A 446 9.37 -17.85 3.49
N LEU A 447 9.56 -16.53 3.42
CA LEU A 447 10.14 -15.75 4.52
C LEU A 447 9.18 -15.68 5.71
N MET A 448 7.87 -15.56 5.50
CA MET A 448 6.87 -15.57 6.57
C MET A 448 6.90 -16.90 7.35
N HIS A 449 6.98 -18.05 6.66
CA HIS A 449 7.12 -19.36 7.30
C HIS A 449 8.41 -19.53 8.11
N LYS A 450 9.50 -18.86 7.71
CA LYS A 450 10.74 -18.84 8.50
C LYS A 450 10.62 -17.89 9.69
N GLY A 451 10.04 -16.71 9.46
CA GLY A 451 9.86 -15.64 10.44
C GLY A 451 9.02 -16.07 11.64
N ILE A 452 7.92 -16.79 11.41
CA ILE A 452 7.03 -17.23 12.50
C ILE A 452 7.75 -18.14 13.52
N LYS A 453 8.75 -18.92 13.09
CA LYS A 453 9.55 -19.76 14.01
C LYS A 453 10.42 -18.94 14.96
N SER A 454 10.66 -17.66 14.65
CA SER A 454 11.48 -16.77 15.49
C SER A 454 10.75 -16.19 16.71
N VAL A 455 9.44 -16.43 16.82
CA VAL A 455 8.57 -15.95 17.91
C VAL A 455 7.95 -17.10 18.71
N GLU A 456 8.61 -18.26 18.71
CA GLU A 456 8.33 -19.36 19.63
C GLU A 456 8.98 -19.06 20.99
N ASP A 457 8.22 -19.18 22.09
CA ASP A 457 8.78 -18.98 23.44
C ASP A 457 9.80 -20.08 23.74
N GLY A 458 11.08 -19.70 23.88
CA GLY A 458 12.19 -20.62 24.11
C GLY A 458 12.12 -21.39 25.44
N LYS A 459 11.31 -20.95 26.42
CA LYS A 459 11.15 -21.64 27.71
C LYS A 459 9.94 -22.58 27.77
N SER A 460 8.82 -22.21 27.16
CA SER A 460 7.57 -22.99 27.20
C SER A 460 7.20 -23.70 25.89
N LYS A 461 7.94 -23.44 24.80
CA LYS A 461 7.57 -23.79 23.41
C LYS A 461 6.17 -23.31 22.99
N GLN A 462 5.52 -22.40 23.74
CA GLN A 462 4.23 -21.86 23.33
C GLN A 462 4.42 -20.84 22.20
N GLN A 463 3.66 -21.00 21.13
CA GLN A 463 3.61 -20.05 20.01
C GLN A 463 2.90 -18.76 20.47
N LEU A 464 3.65 -17.66 20.50
CA LEU A 464 3.11 -16.30 20.74
C LEU A 464 2.38 -15.76 19.52
N ALA A 465 2.65 -16.32 18.34
CA ALA A 465 1.94 -15.99 17.12
C ALA A 465 1.60 -17.24 16.30
N ASN A 466 0.46 -17.19 15.63
CA ASN A 466 0.05 -18.14 14.61
C ASN A 466 0.11 -17.46 13.24
N LEU A 467 0.53 -18.19 12.21
CA LEU A 467 0.56 -17.70 10.83
C LEU A 467 -0.44 -18.47 9.97
N ASN A 468 -1.42 -17.74 9.43
CA ASN A 468 -2.32 -18.23 8.40
C ASN A 468 -1.92 -17.60 7.07
N ILE A 469 -1.40 -18.40 6.14
CA ILE A 469 -1.21 -17.96 4.75
C ILE A 469 -2.45 -18.37 3.98
N ILE A 470 -3.27 -17.38 3.63
CA ILE A 470 -4.44 -17.63 2.81
C ILE A 470 -3.98 -17.56 1.37
N ALA A 471 -3.76 -18.73 0.78
CA ALA A 471 -3.45 -18.83 -0.63
C ALA A 471 -4.64 -18.31 -1.46
N THR A 472 -4.61 -17.01 -1.78
CA THR A 472 -5.62 -16.30 -2.56
C THR A 472 -5.71 -16.78 -4.01
N ASN A 473 -5.18 -17.95 -4.39
CA ASN A 473 -5.38 -18.49 -5.73
C ASN A 473 -6.35 -19.68 -5.75
N ASN A 474 -6.36 -20.65 -4.83
CA ASN A 474 -7.43 -21.68 -4.85
C ASN A 474 -8.67 -21.23 -4.09
N ALA A 475 -8.48 -20.66 -2.90
CA ALA A 475 -9.56 -20.04 -2.14
C ALA A 475 -10.16 -18.88 -2.94
N ALA A 476 -9.35 -18.09 -3.65
CA ALA A 476 -9.91 -17.07 -4.53
C ALA A 476 -10.34 -17.56 -5.92
N THR A 477 -9.89 -18.68 -6.49
CA THR A 477 -10.47 -19.07 -7.80
C THR A 477 -11.89 -19.62 -7.64
N ASN A 478 -12.16 -20.40 -6.58
CA ASN A 478 -13.43 -21.13 -6.46
C ASN A 478 -14.26 -20.83 -5.18
N TYR A 479 -13.68 -20.20 -4.15
CA TYR A 479 -14.33 -20.04 -2.82
C TYR A 479 -14.11 -18.65 -2.20
N LYS A 480 -14.11 -17.58 -3.02
CA LYS A 480 -13.76 -16.20 -2.58
C LYS A 480 -14.55 -15.75 -1.36
N ASN A 481 -15.87 -15.96 -1.40
CA ASN A 481 -16.78 -15.54 -0.34
C ASN A 481 -16.44 -16.26 0.97
N GLN A 482 -16.34 -17.60 0.94
CA GLN A 482 -15.99 -18.41 2.11
C GLN A 482 -14.63 -18.01 2.71
N ALA A 483 -13.66 -17.65 1.88
CA ALA A 483 -12.35 -17.20 2.37
C ALA A 483 -12.46 -15.88 3.13
N LEU A 484 -13.20 -14.90 2.61
CA LEU A 484 -13.46 -13.63 3.29
C LEU A 484 -14.25 -13.82 4.58
N ASP A 485 -15.31 -14.63 4.56
CA ASP A 485 -16.12 -14.94 5.72
C ASP A 485 -15.30 -15.63 6.82
N THR A 486 -14.40 -16.54 6.42
CA THR A 486 -13.50 -17.24 7.35
C THR A 486 -12.52 -16.26 8.00
N ILE A 487 -11.96 -15.31 7.24
CA ILE A 487 -11.08 -14.28 7.81
C ILE A 487 -11.85 -13.40 8.80
N ALA A 488 -13.04 -12.96 8.42
CA ALA A 488 -13.90 -12.15 9.28
C ALA A 488 -14.26 -12.88 10.57
N ALA A 489 -14.61 -14.17 10.48
CA ALA A 489 -14.88 -14.99 11.65
C ALA A 489 -13.68 -15.07 12.59
N ARG A 490 -12.46 -15.28 12.07
CA ARG A 490 -11.23 -15.31 12.89
C ARG A 490 -10.86 -13.96 13.48
N SER A 491 -11.14 -12.85 12.77
CA SER A 491 -10.92 -11.51 13.30
C SER A 491 -11.90 -11.18 14.43
N ASN A 492 -13.14 -11.66 14.33
CA ASN A 492 -14.20 -11.36 15.28
C ASN A 492 -14.22 -12.25 16.53
N THR A 493 -13.39 -13.30 16.61
CA THR A 493 -13.36 -14.17 17.80
C THR A 493 -12.78 -13.44 19.01
N LYS A 494 -13.65 -13.01 19.94
CA LYS A 494 -13.29 -12.56 21.30
C LYS A 494 -12.68 -13.68 22.18
N LYS A 495 -12.56 -14.91 21.66
CA LYS A 495 -12.12 -16.09 22.41
C LYS A 495 -10.59 -16.09 22.60
N GLY A 496 -10.19 -15.69 23.81
CA GLY A 496 -8.87 -15.93 24.39
C GLY A 496 -7.80 -14.96 23.89
N ASN A 497 -7.69 -13.79 24.53
CA ASN A 497 -6.58 -12.82 24.47
C ASN A 497 -5.78 -12.81 23.14
N LYS A 498 -6.48 -12.74 22.00
CA LYS A 498 -5.92 -12.88 20.65
C LYS A 498 -6.19 -11.62 19.84
N ILE A 499 -5.17 -11.13 19.17
CA ILE A 499 -5.26 -9.99 18.25
C ILE A 499 -5.00 -10.47 16.83
N SER A 500 -5.86 -10.10 15.89
CA SER A 500 -5.66 -10.38 14.49
C SER A 500 -4.73 -9.34 13.86
N TRP A 501 -3.76 -9.81 13.08
CA TRP A 501 -2.82 -8.99 12.32
C TRP A 501 -2.96 -9.28 10.83
N ILE A 502 -3.48 -8.33 10.05
CA ILE A 502 -3.72 -8.53 8.62
C ILE A 502 -2.62 -7.90 7.80
N THR A 503 -2.03 -8.68 6.91
CA THR A 503 -0.95 -8.23 6.05
C THR A 503 -1.13 -8.69 4.61
N CYS A 504 -0.77 -7.81 3.69
CA CYS A 504 -0.47 -8.16 2.30
C CYS A 504 0.84 -7.50 1.91
N LYS A 505 1.30 -7.69 0.66
CA LYS A 505 2.58 -7.13 0.21
C LYS A 505 2.76 -5.65 0.57
N SER A 506 1.77 -4.82 0.26
CA SER A 506 1.77 -3.37 0.56
C SER A 506 1.11 -3.04 1.90
N GLY A 507 0.21 -3.88 2.39
CA GLY A 507 -0.64 -3.53 3.55
C GLY A 507 -1.78 -2.56 3.23
N LYS A 508 -2.02 -2.27 1.94
CA LYS A 508 -3.00 -1.28 1.48
C LYS A 508 -4.16 -1.94 0.76
N ASP A 509 -3.84 -2.73 -0.26
CA ASP A 509 -4.80 -3.20 -1.26
C ASP A 509 -5.69 -4.33 -0.71
N ARG A 510 -5.15 -5.56 -0.64
CA ARG A 510 -5.92 -6.72 -0.14
C ARG A 510 -6.27 -6.55 1.34
N THR A 511 -5.35 -5.96 2.11
CA THR A 511 -5.55 -5.64 3.53
C THR A 511 -6.76 -4.72 3.72
N GLY A 512 -6.84 -3.60 3.01
CA GLY A 512 -7.94 -2.64 3.15
C GLY A 512 -9.31 -3.23 2.80
N ILE A 513 -9.39 -4.14 1.83
CA ILE A 513 -10.65 -4.82 1.48
C ILE A 513 -11.07 -5.86 2.51
N VAL A 514 -10.15 -6.76 2.88
CA VAL A 514 -10.45 -7.80 3.87
C VAL A 514 -10.93 -7.17 5.16
N ALA A 515 -10.38 -6.03 5.49
CA ALA A 515 -10.64 -5.44 6.77
C ALA A 515 -11.86 -4.50 6.77
N ALA A 516 -12.23 -3.92 5.61
CA ALA A 516 -13.59 -3.42 5.40
C ALA A 516 -14.63 -4.56 5.50
N ASN A 517 -14.35 -5.73 4.91
CA ASN A 517 -15.21 -6.91 5.05
C ASN A 517 -15.39 -7.32 6.51
N ASN A 518 -14.28 -7.47 7.25
CA ASN A 518 -14.32 -7.87 8.66
C ASN A 518 -15.20 -6.94 9.48
N PHE A 519 -15.09 -5.62 9.24
CA PHE A 519 -15.90 -4.63 9.93
C PHE A 519 -17.38 -4.72 9.55
N ILE A 520 -17.69 -4.84 8.27
CA ILE A 520 -19.08 -5.01 7.81
C ILE A 520 -19.69 -6.27 8.43
N THR A 521 -19.00 -7.41 8.38
CA THR A 521 -19.45 -8.66 8.99
C THR A 521 -19.64 -8.50 10.51
N GLN A 522 -18.75 -7.80 11.20
CA GLN A 522 -18.88 -7.51 12.62
C GLN A 522 -20.18 -6.73 12.91
N LEU A 523 -20.45 -5.67 12.15
CA LEU A 523 -21.65 -4.84 12.31
C LEU A 523 -22.93 -5.59 11.94
N CYS A 524 -22.94 -6.35 10.85
CA CYS A 524 -24.06 -7.20 10.46
C CYS A 524 -24.43 -8.22 11.55
N ASN A 525 -23.44 -8.73 12.29
CA ASN A 525 -23.67 -9.67 13.37
C ASN A 525 -24.11 -9.01 14.67
N SER A 526 -23.71 -7.75 14.92
CA SER A 526 -24.02 -7.03 16.16
C SER A 526 -25.30 -6.20 16.08
N ILE A 527 -25.78 -5.89 14.87
CA ILE A 527 -26.90 -4.98 14.65
C ILE A 527 -27.94 -5.67 13.76
N LYS A 528 -29.21 -5.61 14.18
CA LYS A 528 -30.35 -6.08 13.38
C LYS A 528 -30.73 -5.04 12.31
N GLN A 529 -29.80 -4.70 11.42
CA GLN A 529 -30.00 -3.73 10.34
C GLN A 529 -29.77 -4.36 8.96
N ASP A 530 -30.21 -3.66 7.92
CA ASP A 530 -29.98 -4.09 6.55
C ASP A 530 -28.47 -4.07 6.25
N ASN A 531 -27.94 -5.26 5.98
CA ASN A 531 -26.58 -5.52 5.52
C ASN A 531 -26.16 -4.58 4.37
N SER A 532 -27.08 -4.28 3.46
CA SER A 532 -26.80 -3.41 2.30
C SER A 532 -26.47 -1.98 2.74
N LYS A 533 -27.21 -1.43 3.72
CA LYS A 533 -26.99 -0.08 4.28
C LYS A 533 -25.67 -0.01 5.05
N ILE A 534 -25.36 -1.02 5.86
CA ILE A 534 -24.08 -1.11 6.59
C ILE A 534 -22.92 -1.11 5.59
N ALA A 535 -22.98 -1.98 4.58
CA ALA A 535 -21.93 -2.07 3.57
C ALA A 535 -21.81 -0.77 2.76
N HIS A 536 -22.92 -0.12 2.44
CA HIS A 536 -22.93 1.17 1.78
C HIS A 536 -22.20 2.24 2.61
N SER A 537 -22.57 2.42 3.87
CA SER A 537 -21.97 3.41 4.77
C SER A 537 -20.46 3.18 4.91
N VAL A 538 -20.03 1.95 5.19
CA VAL A 538 -18.60 1.63 5.37
C VAL A 538 -17.81 1.81 4.08
N MET A 539 -18.36 1.43 2.92
CA MET A 539 -17.65 1.55 1.65
C MET A 539 -17.62 3.00 1.14
N MET A 540 -18.70 3.77 1.27
CA MET A 540 -18.76 5.19 0.89
C MET A 540 -17.99 6.12 1.84
N SER A 541 -17.72 5.60 3.04
CA SER A 541 -16.49 5.76 3.83
C SER A 541 -15.27 6.41 3.18
N ASN A 542 -14.87 5.79 2.06
CA ASN A 542 -13.57 5.93 1.42
C ASN A 542 -12.39 5.68 2.38
N HIS A 543 -12.60 5.07 3.55
CA HIS A 543 -11.58 4.96 4.59
C HIS A 543 -10.35 4.19 4.09
N SER A 544 -10.55 3.00 3.53
CA SER A 544 -9.45 2.17 3.02
C SER A 544 -8.72 2.83 1.84
N GLU A 545 -9.43 3.50 0.93
CA GLU A 545 -8.83 4.27 -0.17
C GLU A 545 -8.01 5.45 0.35
N PHE A 546 -8.52 6.19 1.33
CA PHE A 546 -7.83 7.30 1.97
C PHE A 546 -6.56 6.83 2.66
N LEU A 547 -6.63 5.77 3.47
CA LEU A 547 -5.46 5.18 4.14
C LEU A 547 -4.38 4.74 3.15
N ALA A 548 -4.77 4.18 2.00
CA ALA A 548 -3.82 3.74 0.99
C ALA A 548 -2.94 4.89 0.44
N GLY A 549 -3.47 6.11 0.40
CA GLY A 549 -2.72 7.33 0.10
C GLY A 549 -2.08 7.99 1.33
N HIS A 550 -2.73 7.93 2.49
CA HIS A 550 -2.30 8.58 3.72
C HIS A 550 -1.19 7.78 4.44
N HIS A 551 -1.57 6.70 5.13
CA HIS A 551 -0.67 5.82 5.89
C HIS A 551 0.22 4.96 5.00
N GLY A 552 -0.26 4.64 3.80
CA GLY A 552 0.53 3.98 2.77
C GLY A 552 1.79 4.76 2.35
N CYS A 553 1.89 6.02 2.80
CA CYS A 553 2.93 7.00 2.48
C CYS A 553 3.12 7.08 0.97
N SER A 554 2.01 7.23 0.29
CA SER A 554 1.93 7.54 -1.12
C SER A 554 0.99 8.72 -1.20
N ARG A 555 1.39 9.85 -0.58
CA ARG A 555 0.51 10.99 -0.33
C ARG A 555 -0.05 11.49 -1.66
N GLY A 556 -1.38 11.61 -1.73
CA GLY A 556 -2.13 11.91 -2.96
C GLY A 556 -2.65 10.68 -3.72
N THR A 557 -2.21 9.46 -3.41
CA THR A 557 -2.57 8.26 -4.17
C THR A 557 -3.72 7.47 -3.52
N ALA A 558 -4.88 8.08 -3.37
CA ALA A 558 -6.05 7.39 -2.82
C ALA A 558 -6.59 6.35 -3.82
N GLY A 559 -6.76 5.10 -3.37
CA GLY A 559 -7.30 4.00 -4.17
C GLY A 559 -6.70 2.63 -3.87
N LEU A 560 -7.44 1.59 -4.25
CA LEU A 560 -7.11 0.18 -3.99
C LEU A 560 -6.78 -0.57 -5.29
N LYS A 561 -5.89 -1.57 -5.23
CA LYS A 561 -5.52 -2.42 -6.39
C LYS A 561 -5.83 -3.89 -6.15
N ALA A 562 -7.07 -4.19 -5.81
CA ALA A 562 -7.42 -5.53 -5.36
C ALA A 562 -8.30 -6.30 -6.36
N SER A 563 -8.54 -5.74 -7.55
CA SER A 563 -9.39 -6.36 -8.58
C SER A 563 -8.98 -7.79 -8.90
N GLY A 564 -7.69 -8.12 -9.04
CA GLY A 564 -7.29 -9.47 -9.43
C GLY A 564 -7.71 -10.55 -8.42
N VAL A 565 -7.64 -10.26 -7.12
CA VAL A 565 -7.95 -11.23 -6.06
C VAL A 565 -9.44 -11.25 -5.73
N PHE A 566 -10.14 -10.12 -5.85
CA PHE A 566 -11.54 -10.01 -5.43
C PHE A 566 -12.54 -9.69 -6.57
N ALA A 567 -12.10 -9.62 -7.82
CA ALA A 567 -13.02 -9.60 -8.98
C ALA A 567 -13.75 -10.94 -9.06
N GLY A 568 -15.06 -10.94 -8.93
CA GLY A 568 -15.86 -12.18 -8.95
C GLY A 568 -16.43 -12.60 -7.59
N LEU A 569 -16.57 -11.67 -6.65
CA LEU A 569 -17.37 -11.83 -5.43
C LEU A 569 -18.88 -11.94 -5.75
N LYS A 570 -19.31 -12.87 -6.59
CA LYS A 570 -20.74 -13.00 -6.98
C LYS A 570 -21.58 -13.30 -5.72
N GLY A 571 -22.66 -12.54 -5.52
CA GLY A 571 -23.58 -12.71 -4.39
C GLY A 571 -23.02 -12.27 -3.03
N HIS A 572 -21.80 -11.73 -2.96
CA HIS A 572 -21.22 -11.22 -1.73
C HIS A 572 -21.69 -9.79 -1.46
N ILE A 573 -21.69 -9.37 -0.19
CA ILE A 573 -22.10 -8.04 0.26
C ILE A 573 -21.26 -6.89 -0.35
N LEU A 574 -20.00 -7.19 -0.67
CA LEU A 574 -19.08 -6.26 -1.32
C LEU A 574 -19.20 -6.19 -2.85
N SER A 575 -19.99 -7.08 -3.46
CA SER A 575 -20.11 -7.19 -4.91
C SER A 575 -20.61 -5.92 -5.62
N PRO A 576 -21.53 -5.12 -5.03
CA PRO A 576 -21.97 -3.86 -5.64
C PRO A 576 -20.83 -2.83 -5.75
N TYR A 577 -19.85 -2.91 -4.84
CA TYR A 577 -18.74 -1.94 -4.74
C TYR A 577 -17.50 -2.35 -5.51
N LYS A 578 -17.60 -3.35 -6.39
CA LYS A 578 -16.45 -3.88 -7.17
C LYS A 578 -15.67 -2.78 -7.90
N ASN A 579 -16.33 -1.73 -8.39
CA ASN A 579 -15.70 -0.65 -9.15
C ASN A 579 -14.70 0.12 -8.28
N ARG A 580 -14.98 0.28 -6.99
CA ARG A 580 -14.08 0.92 -6.02
C ARG A 580 -12.86 0.07 -5.67
N MET A 581 -13.00 -1.25 -5.84
CA MET A 581 -11.92 -2.22 -5.64
C MET A 581 -11.04 -2.37 -6.88
N THR A 582 -11.48 -1.82 -8.02
CA THR A 582 -10.65 -1.78 -9.21
C THR A 582 -9.51 -0.79 -9.05
N PRO A 583 -8.30 -1.10 -9.56
CA PRO A 583 -7.20 -0.17 -9.58
C PRO A 583 -7.65 1.20 -10.11
N SER A 584 -7.63 2.22 -9.26
CA SER A 584 -7.74 3.60 -9.75
C SER A 584 -6.52 3.89 -10.63
N ALA A 585 -6.71 4.70 -11.68
CA ALA A 585 -5.59 5.13 -12.51
C ALA A 585 -4.53 5.81 -11.64
N ILE A 586 -4.94 6.65 -10.67
CA ILE A 586 -4.06 7.24 -9.64
C ILE A 586 -3.17 6.19 -8.95
N ALA A 587 -3.75 5.09 -8.49
CA ALA A 587 -3.00 4.05 -7.81
C ALA A 587 -1.98 3.41 -8.77
N ASN A 588 -2.34 3.20 -10.04
CA ASN A 588 -1.49 2.60 -11.07
C ASN A 588 -0.36 3.52 -11.54
N THR A 589 -0.66 4.80 -11.82
CA THR A 589 0.30 5.79 -12.33
C THR A 589 1.44 6.04 -11.34
N ASN A 590 1.18 5.90 -10.03
CA ASN A 590 2.20 6.09 -8.99
C ASN A 590 3.11 4.87 -8.77
N TYR A 591 2.81 3.74 -9.41
CA TYR A 591 3.56 2.49 -9.25
C TYR A 591 4.42 2.26 -10.49
N ILE A 592 5.62 2.81 -10.46
CA ILE A 592 6.53 2.84 -11.61
C ILE A 592 6.98 1.44 -12.03
N HIS A 593 6.90 0.44 -11.15
CA HIS A 593 7.55 -0.85 -11.38
C HIS A 593 6.68 -1.96 -12.00
N PHE A 594 5.34 -1.87 -11.97
CA PHE A 594 4.51 -3.01 -12.38
C PHE A 594 4.20 -3.04 -13.88
N ASN A 595 4.15 -1.87 -14.53
CA ASN A 595 3.72 -1.79 -15.92
C ASN A 595 4.78 -2.26 -16.92
N SER A 596 6.08 -2.15 -16.61
CA SER A 596 7.13 -2.56 -17.55
C SER A 596 7.29 -4.09 -17.61
N THR A 597 7.32 -4.76 -16.46
CA THR A 597 7.45 -6.22 -16.39
C THR A 597 6.18 -6.92 -16.83
N TRP A 598 4.99 -6.44 -16.43
CA TRP A 598 3.73 -7.05 -16.89
C TRP A 598 3.45 -6.78 -18.36
N ARG A 599 3.79 -5.60 -18.94
CA ARG A 599 3.71 -5.42 -20.40
C ARG A 599 4.71 -6.30 -21.13
N LYS A 600 5.95 -6.44 -20.63
CA LYS A 600 6.94 -7.37 -21.20
C LYS A 600 6.44 -8.81 -21.15
N ILE A 601 5.88 -9.24 -20.02
CA ILE A 601 5.33 -10.59 -19.84
C ILE A 601 4.05 -10.78 -20.64
N ALA A 602 3.13 -9.82 -20.69
CA ALA A 602 1.92 -9.89 -21.50
C ALA A 602 2.25 -9.93 -23.00
N ASN A 603 3.28 -9.18 -23.42
CA ASN A 603 3.84 -9.26 -24.77
C ASN A 603 4.50 -10.61 -25.00
N SER A 604 5.28 -11.15 -24.06
CA SER A 604 5.86 -12.50 -24.15
C SER A 604 4.80 -13.59 -24.18
N ILE A 605 3.74 -13.51 -23.36
CA ILE A 605 2.61 -14.43 -23.34
C ILE A 605 1.80 -14.32 -24.64
N SER A 606 1.58 -13.10 -25.14
CA SER A 606 0.96 -12.86 -26.45
C SER A 606 1.80 -13.48 -27.56
N ASN A 607 3.12 -13.32 -27.52
CA ASN A 607 4.04 -13.90 -28.49
C ASN A 607 4.08 -15.43 -28.39
N ILE A 608 4.08 -16.00 -27.18
CA ILE A 608 3.96 -17.44 -26.93
C ILE A 608 2.62 -17.96 -27.43
N LYS A 609 1.51 -17.28 -27.15
CA LYS A 609 0.17 -17.62 -27.62
C LYS A 609 0.11 -17.60 -29.15
N LYS A 610 0.68 -16.57 -29.78
CA LYS A 610 0.81 -16.48 -31.24
C LYS A 610 1.66 -17.62 -31.81
N ALA A 611 2.78 -17.96 -31.17
CA ALA A 611 3.67 -19.05 -31.58
C ALA A 611 3.00 -20.43 -31.44
N ILE A 612 2.24 -20.66 -30.34
CA ILE A 612 1.45 -21.88 -30.13
C ILE A 612 0.33 -21.97 -31.17
N ILE A 613 -0.45 -20.91 -31.37
CA ILE A 613 -1.50 -20.87 -32.40
C ILE A 613 -0.92 -21.10 -33.79
N SER A 614 0.22 -20.50 -34.12
CA SER A 614 0.92 -20.72 -35.38
C SER A 614 1.35 -22.17 -35.53
N SER A 615 1.93 -22.77 -34.49
CA SER A 615 2.37 -24.16 -34.51
C SER A 615 1.20 -25.13 -34.65
N ILE A 616 0.07 -24.87 -33.97
CA ILE A 616 -1.16 -25.64 -34.11
C ILE A 616 -1.72 -25.52 -35.53
N LYS A 617 -1.71 -24.32 -36.14
CA LYS A 617 -2.13 -24.13 -37.54
C LYS A 617 -1.24 -24.88 -38.51
N THR A 618 0.08 -24.85 -38.32
CA THR A 618 1.04 -25.61 -39.15
C THR A 618 0.80 -27.10 -39.02
N ILE A 619 0.63 -27.62 -37.80
CA ILE A 619 0.33 -29.04 -37.56
C ILE A 619 -1.03 -29.42 -38.16
N ALA A 620 -2.06 -28.59 -38.00
CA ALA A 620 -3.38 -28.82 -38.59
C ALA A 620 -3.32 -28.87 -40.12
N ASN A 621 -2.51 -28.03 -40.75
CA ASN A 621 -2.31 -28.05 -42.22
C ASN A 621 -1.51 -29.27 -42.69
N ILE A 622 -0.62 -29.82 -41.86
CA ILE A 622 0.16 -31.03 -42.17
C ILE A 622 -0.66 -32.30 -41.92
N ALA A 623 -1.43 -32.35 -40.83
CA ALA A 623 -2.27 -33.49 -40.44
C ALA A 623 -3.58 -33.55 -41.25
N PHE A 624 -4.09 -32.40 -41.67
CA PHE A 624 -5.27 -32.24 -42.51
C PHE A 624 -4.91 -31.33 -43.67
N PRO A 625 -4.08 -31.78 -44.63
CA PRO A 625 -3.93 -31.04 -45.87
C PRO A 625 -5.34 -30.85 -46.45
N ARG A 626 -5.68 -29.62 -46.83
CA ARG A 626 -6.94 -29.32 -47.52
C ARG A 626 -6.95 -30.13 -48.83
N LYS A 627 -7.38 -31.38 -48.76
CA LYS A 627 -7.81 -32.13 -49.94
C LYS A 627 -9.11 -31.46 -50.38
N HIS A 628 -9.12 -31.03 -51.64
CA HIS A 628 -10.36 -30.74 -52.33
C HIS A 628 -11.34 -31.90 -52.08
N LYS A 629 -12.60 -31.54 -51.81
CA LYS A 629 -13.71 -32.47 -51.65
C LYS A 629 -13.69 -33.45 -52.83
N ASP A 630 -13.42 -34.70 -52.53
CA ASP A 630 -14.03 -35.82 -53.23
C ASP A 630 -14.62 -36.74 -52.17
N ASP A 631 -15.93 -36.91 -52.26
CA ASP A 631 -16.75 -37.69 -51.37
C ASP A 631 -16.47 -39.18 -51.60
N ASN A 632 -15.89 -39.84 -50.60
CA ASN A 632 -16.17 -41.20 -50.16
C ASN A 632 -14.98 -41.74 -49.36
N LEU A 633 -15.16 -41.93 -48.04
CA LEU A 633 -14.81 -43.20 -47.37
C LEU A 633 -15.26 -43.16 -45.91
N GLU A 634 -16.27 -43.97 -45.62
CA GLU A 634 -16.52 -44.52 -44.29
C GLU A 634 -15.45 -45.57 -43.93
N ILE A 635 -15.29 -45.80 -42.62
CA ILE A 635 -14.51 -46.86 -41.95
C ILE A 635 -13.00 -46.56 -41.72
N GLN A 636 -12.69 -46.05 -40.51
CA GLN A 636 -11.59 -46.52 -39.65
C GLN A 636 -11.59 -45.78 -38.28
N LYS A 637 -12.44 -46.21 -37.34
CA LYS A 637 -12.49 -45.65 -35.96
C LYS A 637 -11.59 -46.37 -34.93
N GLY A 638 -10.71 -47.29 -35.35
CA GLY A 638 -9.85 -48.07 -34.43
C GLY A 638 -8.37 -47.66 -34.35
N GLN A 639 -7.80 -47.03 -35.39
CA GLN A 639 -6.37 -46.67 -35.43
C GLN A 639 -6.06 -45.23 -34.99
N ASN A 640 -7.10 -44.41 -34.75
CA ASN A 640 -6.94 -42.98 -34.48
C ASN A 640 -6.49 -42.65 -33.04
N TYR A 641 -6.66 -43.57 -32.07
CA TYR A 641 -6.25 -43.31 -30.68
C TYR A 641 -4.72 -43.39 -30.47
N LYS A 642 -4.03 -44.29 -31.19
CA LYS A 642 -2.57 -44.44 -31.10
C LYS A 642 -1.84 -43.30 -31.82
N ASN A 643 -2.40 -42.84 -32.95
CA ASN A 643 -1.90 -41.66 -33.68
C ASN A 643 -2.15 -40.35 -32.90
N ASN A 644 -3.27 -40.23 -32.16
CA ASN A 644 -3.50 -39.09 -31.29
C ASN A 644 -2.60 -39.06 -30.05
N LEU A 645 -2.22 -40.22 -29.51
CA LEU A 645 -1.26 -40.30 -28.41
C LEU A 645 0.16 -39.93 -28.86
N ASN A 646 0.57 -40.43 -30.04
CA ASN A 646 1.83 -40.04 -30.66
C ASN A 646 1.84 -38.54 -31.01
N LEU A 647 0.73 -38.00 -31.53
CA LEU A 647 0.57 -36.56 -31.79
C LEU A 647 0.65 -35.73 -30.50
N TYR A 648 0.07 -36.19 -29.40
CA TYR A 648 0.16 -35.50 -28.11
C TYR A 648 1.59 -35.51 -27.55
N GLN A 649 2.28 -36.65 -27.68
CA GLN A 649 3.70 -36.78 -27.28
C GLN A 649 4.62 -35.96 -28.17
N ASP A 650 4.34 -35.85 -29.48
CA ASP A 650 5.09 -35.02 -30.42
C ASP A 650 4.84 -33.54 -30.18
N ILE A 651 3.59 -33.14 -29.91
CA ILE A 651 3.24 -31.78 -29.48
C ILE A 651 3.97 -31.45 -28.18
N GLN A 652 4.00 -32.37 -27.21
CA GLN A 652 4.69 -32.18 -25.95
C GLN A 652 6.21 -32.07 -26.13
N GLN A 653 6.83 -32.94 -26.92
CA GLN A 653 8.27 -32.84 -27.27
C GLN A 653 8.60 -31.57 -28.04
N GLN A 654 7.74 -31.12 -28.96
CA GLN A 654 7.96 -29.89 -29.72
C GLN A 654 7.77 -28.64 -28.85
N LEU A 655 6.81 -28.63 -27.92
CA LEU A 655 6.65 -27.58 -26.92
C LEU A 655 7.88 -27.52 -26.00
N ASP A 656 8.38 -28.67 -25.55
CA ASP A 656 9.57 -28.75 -24.71
C ASP A 656 10.85 -28.33 -25.47
N LYS A 657 11.00 -28.69 -26.75
CA LYS A 657 12.15 -28.28 -27.58
C LYS A 657 12.11 -26.82 -28.04
N LYS A 658 10.93 -26.22 -28.27
CA LYS A 658 10.82 -24.86 -28.85
C LYS A 658 10.52 -23.78 -27.82
N ILE A 659 9.76 -24.08 -26.77
CA ILE A 659 9.34 -23.08 -25.77
C ILE A 659 10.35 -22.99 -24.63
N VAL A 660 10.86 -24.13 -24.13
CA VAL A 660 11.78 -24.13 -22.98
C VAL A 660 13.11 -23.40 -23.28
N PRO A 661 13.75 -23.55 -24.47
CA PRO A 661 14.95 -22.78 -24.79
C PRO A 661 14.67 -21.29 -25.02
N ASN A 662 13.52 -20.92 -25.58
CA ASN A 662 13.13 -19.51 -25.75
C ASN A 662 12.84 -18.82 -24.42
N LEU A 663 12.26 -19.55 -23.44
CA LEU A 663 12.11 -19.07 -22.07
C LEU A 663 13.47 -18.90 -21.37
N LYS A 664 14.45 -19.77 -21.65
CA LYS A 664 15.83 -19.63 -21.15
C LYS A 664 16.59 -18.47 -21.81
N ASN A 665 16.43 -18.25 -23.12
CA ASN A 665 17.10 -17.19 -23.88
C ASN A 665 16.56 -15.78 -23.60
N HIS A 666 15.35 -15.65 -23.05
CA HIS A 666 14.79 -14.34 -22.62
C HIS A 666 15.23 -13.91 -21.21
N ASN A 667 16.36 -14.43 -20.70
CA ASN A 667 16.91 -14.10 -19.37
C ASN A 667 15.92 -14.29 -18.20
N MET A 668 14.95 -15.19 -18.31
CA MET A 668 14.30 -15.74 -17.12
C MET A 668 15.25 -16.77 -16.50
N LYS A 669 16.13 -16.34 -15.59
CA LYS A 669 16.87 -17.26 -14.72
C LYS A 669 15.87 -18.04 -13.85
N ILE A 670 15.39 -19.18 -14.36
CA ILE A 670 14.85 -20.24 -13.53
C ILE A 670 16.09 -20.92 -12.92
N SER A 671 16.31 -20.77 -11.61
CA SER A 671 17.44 -21.45 -10.97
C SER A 671 17.25 -22.97 -11.06
N ASN A 672 18.30 -23.67 -11.47
CA ASN A 672 18.33 -25.13 -11.70
C ASN A 672 18.24 -25.98 -10.42
N ASP A 673 17.87 -25.42 -9.27
CA ASP A 673 17.95 -26.12 -7.96
C ASP A 673 16.77 -27.09 -7.70
N GLN A 674 16.21 -27.75 -8.72
CA GLN A 674 15.04 -28.62 -8.56
C GLN A 674 15.19 -30.07 -9.06
N TYR A 675 16.40 -30.55 -9.37
CA TYR A 675 16.60 -31.99 -9.59
C TYR A 675 17.19 -32.68 -8.35
N CYS A 676 16.34 -32.98 -7.36
CA CYS A 676 16.61 -34.09 -6.47
C CYS A 676 16.07 -35.36 -7.13
N ASN A 677 17.01 -36.23 -7.54
CA ASN A 677 16.75 -37.57 -8.04
C ASN A 677 15.91 -38.38 -7.05
N THR A 678 14.84 -38.99 -7.53
CA THR A 678 14.25 -40.18 -6.91
C THR A 678 13.86 -41.14 -8.04
N PRO A 679 14.40 -42.37 -8.11
CA PRO A 679 14.09 -43.27 -9.21
C PRO A 679 12.69 -43.88 -9.03
N LEU A 680 11.84 -43.71 -10.04
CA LEU A 680 10.56 -44.41 -10.16
C LEU A 680 10.82 -45.84 -10.66
N ASN A 681 10.80 -46.80 -9.74
CA ASN A 681 10.78 -48.22 -10.07
C ASN A 681 9.35 -48.62 -10.46
N LEU A 682 9.09 -48.75 -11.76
CA LEU A 682 7.85 -49.29 -12.31
C LEU A 682 7.91 -50.83 -12.27
N ARG A 683 7.20 -51.46 -11.31
CA ARG A 683 6.76 -52.85 -11.47
C ARG A 683 5.28 -52.88 -11.80
N LYS A 684 4.99 -53.25 -13.05
CA LYS A 684 3.68 -53.68 -13.54
C LYS A 684 3.17 -54.84 -12.69
N LYS A 685 1.91 -54.79 -12.25
CA LYS A 685 1.00 -55.95 -12.31
C LYS A 685 -0.45 -55.47 -12.35
N SER A 686 -1.11 -55.92 -13.41
CA SER A 686 -2.54 -55.96 -13.68
C SER A 686 -3.35 -56.60 -12.55
N ILE A 687 -4.62 -56.21 -12.40
CA ILE A 687 -5.79 -57.09 -12.62
C ILE A 687 -7.09 -56.33 -12.29
N LEU A 688 -8.10 -56.61 -13.13
CA LEU A 688 -9.51 -56.23 -13.04
C LEU A 688 -10.14 -56.47 -11.66
N LYS A 689 -11.13 -55.64 -11.28
CA LYS A 689 -12.54 -56.08 -11.15
C LYS A 689 -13.51 -54.93 -10.80
N THR A 690 -14.49 -54.82 -11.69
CA THR A 690 -15.89 -54.35 -11.66
C THR A 690 -16.66 -54.13 -10.35
N ARG A 691 -17.60 -53.14 -10.47
CA ARG A 691 -19.00 -53.01 -9.93
C ARG A 691 -19.12 -52.71 -8.42
N PHE A 692 -19.97 -51.79 -7.94
CA PHE A 692 -21.17 -51.12 -8.47
C PHE A 692 -21.06 -49.60 -8.46
#